data_AF-K9TZ20-F1
#
_entry.id   AF-K9TZ20-F1
#
_cell.length_a   1.000
_cell.length_b   1.000
_cell.length_c   1.000
_cell.angle_alpha   90.00
_cell.angle_beta   90.00
_cell.angle_gamma   90.00
#
_symmetry.space_group_name_H-M   'P 1'
#
loop_
_entity.id
_entity.type
_entity.pdbx_description
1 polymer ?
#
loop_
_entity_poly.entity_id
_entity_poly.type
_entity_poly.pdbx_seq_one_letter_code
_entity_poly.pdbx_strand_id
1 'polypeptide(L)'
;MRISAKLRRFIWLFILFVWVALAAIFLVPQLALKFSRPTPLQVVDIASSNITNTNSSKKPISPSPTEKSSSSKPPILVSSNAITPTTFTNKTIDRNPIKKVFPSDFISANVKTQYGAKGDGVTDDTAAIQKALNDERDEEQDYFGKPKALYFPAGTYLISNTLNWKGCCMSWQGQGVGISIIKLKDKTKSFGDRNAPKPVIQTIDGNMSFRQNITDLTVDTGKNNPGAIGIDYISNNFGSLWNVLIRSGDGQGKVGLDMSRQWAGPCLIKNVQINGFDYGIVTKNLEYGPTFEEITLQQQKVAGILNDGNTLAIRKLQSKNSVPVIQNQAPAGMIIVIDGNFQGGAAKASAIENNGYLYARNINTSGYKSAIHHKETIVSGTSVSEYVSDKIYNLFGSPMRSLNLPIEETPVFEDKNLANWMAFSPQWYGETDSLQDALNSGKSTIYFPFGTYFSHDKKVFKVPASVRRIVGFSSIVNGGGIVFRVEQNSDKPLIIEQFGYGVTIEHASPRTVVIQHGGYEYKDFPKSGKLFLEDVGGSLRINYPHQVWARQLNVETLDAARTKIENKGGTLWILGLKTEGKGSVINTTKGGKTEVLGTLIYPVHDFTAQEKQEAAFISNNSSQSLIYSVSAYGENKNYDIQVEETRNGVKRQLLSKDFPGRMPLFVGYK
;
A
#
# COMPACT_ATOMS: atom_id res chain seq x y z
N MET A 1 -41.18 -30.09 32.22
CA MET A 1 -41.15 -29.92 33.70
C MET A 1 -41.19 -28.43 34.06
N ARG A 2 -42.00 -28.01 35.04
CA ARG A 2 -41.96 -26.63 35.57
C ARG A 2 -40.93 -26.52 36.70
N ILE A 3 -39.78 -25.89 36.44
CA ILE A 3 -38.75 -25.63 37.47
C ILE A 3 -39.31 -24.71 38.56
N SER A 4 -39.19 -25.15 39.82
CA SER A 4 -39.76 -24.48 41.00
C SER A 4 -39.12 -23.13 41.28
N ALA A 5 -39.87 -22.23 41.93
CA ALA A 5 -39.37 -20.89 42.27
C ALA A 5 -38.12 -20.93 43.16
N LYS A 6 -38.04 -21.88 44.11
CA LYS A 6 -36.86 -22.10 44.95
C LYS A 6 -35.61 -22.44 44.11
N LEU A 7 -35.74 -23.35 43.15
CA LEU A 7 -34.60 -23.77 42.31
C LEU A 7 -34.13 -22.65 41.36
N ARG A 8 -35.04 -21.83 40.82
CA ARG A 8 -34.64 -20.62 40.05
C ARG A 8 -33.89 -19.60 40.91
N ARG A 9 -34.33 -19.38 42.16
CA ARG A 9 -33.67 -18.47 43.09
C ARG A 9 -32.28 -18.97 43.48
N PHE A 10 -32.11 -20.28 43.63
CA PHE A 10 -30.82 -20.92 43.88
C PHE A 10 -29.86 -20.79 42.67
N ILE A 11 -30.35 -21.03 41.45
CA ILE A 11 -29.56 -20.83 40.22
C ILE A 11 -29.12 -19.36 40.08
N TRP A 12 -30.01 -18.39 40.34
CA TRP A 12 -29.65 -16.96 40.30
C TRP A 12 -28.61 -16.57 41.35
N LEU A 13 -28.70 -17.10 42.58
CA LEU A 13 -27.70 -16.88 43.62
C LEU A 13 -26.35 -17.51 43.25
N PHE A 14 -26.35 -18.71 42.64
CA PHE A 14 -25.13 -19.37 42.18
C PHE A 14 -24.45 -18.60 41.03
N ILE A 15 -25.23 -18.12 40.05
CA ILE A 15 -24.72 -17.26 38.96
C ILE A 15 -24.13 -15.96 39.53
N LEU A 16 -24.82 -15.31 40.47
CA LEU A 16 -24.32 -14.10 41.13
C LEU A 16 -23.01 -14.35 41.89
N PHE A 17 -22.90 -15.49 42.59
CA PHE A 17 -21.69 -15.87 43.32
C PHE A 17 -20.50 -16.12 42.38
N VAL A 18 -20.73 -16.78 41.23
CA VAL A 18 -19.72 -16.98 40.18
C VAL A 18 -19.27 -15.64 39.57
N TRP A 19 -20.19 -14.71 39.32
CA TRP A 19 -19.86 -13.36 38.83
C TRP A 19 -19.06 -12.54 39.85
N VAL A 20 -19.37 -12.62 41.14
CA VAL A 20 -18.59 -11.95 42.20
C VAL A 20 -17.19 -12.57 42.34
N ALA A 21 -17.07 -13.90 42.24
CA ALA A 21 -15.78 -14.59 42.26
C ALA A 21 -14.90 -14.20 41.06
N LEU A 22 -15.48 -14.11 39.84
CA LEU A 22 -14.79 -13.64 38.65
C LEU A 22 -14.36 -12.17 38.78
N ALA A 23 -15.24 -11.30 39.28
CA ALA A 23 -14.92 -9.89 39.52
C ALA A 23 -13.73 -9.72 40.50
N ALA A 24 -13.66 -10.53 41.55
CA ALA A 24 -12.53 -10.54 42.48
C ALA A 24 -11.20 -10.93 41.80
N ILE A 25 -11.22 -11.91 40.89
CA ILE A 25 -10.04 -12.34 40.12
C ILE A 25 -9.53 -11.22 39.20
N PHE A 26 -10.43 -10.42 38.60
CA PHE A 26 -10.04 -9.32 37.70
C PHE A 26 -9.67 -8.01 38.42
N LEU A 27 -10.18 -7.72 39.63
CA LEU A 27 -9.87 -6.48 40.35
C LEU A 27 -8.50 -6.50 41.05
N VAL A 28 -8.12 -7.63 41.67
CA VAL A 28 -6.91 -7.72 42.51
C VAL A 28 -5.62 -7.34 41.77
N PRO A 29 -5.38 -7.73 40.50
CA PRO A 29 -4.18 -7.31 39.75
C PRO A 29 -4.08 -5.80 39.51
N GLN A 30 -5.20 -5.06 39.46
CA GLN A 30 -5.19 -3.65 39.06
C GLN A 30 -4.82 -2.66 40.17
N LEU A 31 -4.86 -3.06 41.45
CA LEU A 31 -4.36 -2.20 42.53
C LEU A 31 -2.83 -2.25 42.67
N ALA A 32 -2.18 -3.34 42.27
CA ALA A 32 -0.73 -3.51 42.40
C ALA A 32 0.09 -2.62 41.45
N LEU A 33 -0.47 -2.23 40.30
CA LEU A 33 0.23 -1.50 39.24
C LEU A 33 0.23 0.03 39.38
N LYS A 34 -0.39 0.60 40.42
CA LYS A 34 -0.53 2.07 40.58
C LYS A 34 0.64 2.80 41.25
N PHE A 35 1.68 2.09 41.70
CA PHE A 35 2.84 2.67 42.41
C PHE A 35 4.19 2.38 41.75
N SER A 36 4.35 2.80 40.49
CA SER A 36 5.67 3.06 39.89
C SER A 36 5.55 4.04 38.72
N ARG A 37 5.94 5.30 38.94
CA ARG A 37 6.10 6.31 37.87
C ARG A 37 7.59 6.56 37.62
N PRO A 38 8.12 6.35 36.41
CA PRO A 38 9.29 7.06 35.93
C PRO A 38 8.96 8.55 35.78
N THR A 39 9.91 9.44 36.10
CA THR A 39 9.81 10.88 35.81
C THR A 39 9.96 11.15 34.31
N PRO A 40 9.23 12.12 33.73
CA PRO A 40 9.45 12.53 32.35
C PRO A 40 10.75 13.32 32.24
N LEU A 41 11.66 12.88 31.37
CA LEU A 41 12.77 13.73 30.92
C LEU A 41 12.24 14.78 29.95
N GLN A 42 12.57 16.05 30.19
CA GLN A 42 12.27 17.13 29.25
C GLN A 42 13.14 16.94 27.99
N VAL A 43 12.50 16.78 26.84
CA VAL A 43 13.16 17.03 25.55
C VAL A 43 13.25 18.55 25.41
N VAL A 44 14.47 19.08 25.49
CA VAL A 44 14.76 20.50 25.28
C VAL A 44 15.19 20.68 23.82
N ASP A 45 14.49 21.55 23.09
CA ASP A 45 14.93 21.99 21.77
C ASP A 45 16.29 22.70 21.87
N ILE A 46 17.31 22.17 21.18
CA ILE A 46 18.59 22.87 21.00
C ILE A 46 18.77 23.15 19.51
N ALA A 47 18.31 24.33 19.11
CA ALA A 47 18.68 24.92 17.83
C ALA A 47 20.19 25.27 17.80
N SER A 48 20.74 25.33 16.60
CA SER A 48 22.17 25.57 16.35
C SER A 48 22.70 26.91 16.88
N SER A 49 23.83 26.91 17.59
CA SER A 49 24.79 28.03 17.54
C SER A 49 26.23 27.64 17.94
N ASN A 50 27.19 28.31 17.29
CA ASN A 50 28.53 28.68 17.75
C ASN A 50 29.47 27.60 18.34
N ILE A 51 30.42 27.14 17.51
CA ILE A 51 31.70 26.55 17.96
C ILE A 51 32.71 27.69 18.19
N THR A 52 33.36 27.73 19.35
CA THR A 52 34.50 28.60 19.65
C THR A 52 35.82 27.82 19.69
N ASN A 53 36.92 28.47 19.27
CA ASN A 53 38.24 27.85 19.22
C ASN A 53 38.86 27.64 20.61
N THR A 54 39.46 26.47 20.83
CA THR A 54 40.66 26.32 21.68
C THR A 54 41.66 25.38 21.02
N ASN A 55 42.96 25.69 21.15
CA ASN A 55 44.07 24.93 20.57
C ASN A 55 44.70 23.99 21.61
N SER A 56 45.14 22.79 21.19
CA SER A 56 46.20 22.06 21.90
C SER A 56 47.12 21.26 20.96
N SER A 57 48.43 21.45 21.17
CA SER A 57 49.56 20.78 20.52
C SER A 57 49.83 19.37 21.12
N LYS A 58 50.58 18.38 20.59
CA LYS A 58 51.53 18.08 19.47
C LYS A 58 51.40 16.56 19.16
N LYS A 59 52.02 15.85 18.19
CA LYS A 59 52.99 16.05 17.07
C LYS A 59 52.71 14.96 15.99
N PRO A 60 53.33 14.95 14.78
CA PRO A 60 52.99 14.01 13.70
C PRO A 60 53.83 12.71 13.64
N ILE A 61 53.32 11.71 12.92
CA ILE A 61 54.03 10.52 12.40
C ILE A 61 53.71 10.37 10.89
N SER A 62 54.61 9.76 10.13
CA SER A 62 54.65 9.76 8.65
C SER A 62 53.57 8.89 7.95
N PRO A 63 53.08 9.25 6.75
CA PRO A 63 52.07 8.49 6.00
C PRO A 63 52.63 7.52 4.95
N SER A 64 51.90 6.42 4.67
CA SER A 64 51.93 5.65 3.41
C SER A 64 50.88 4.52 3.42
N PRO A 65 50.33 4.08 2.28
CA PRO A 65 50.07 4.80 1.03
C PRO A 65 48.57 4.92 0.71
N THR A 66 48.19 5.72 -0.28
CA THR A 66 46.79 5.94 -0.68
C THR A 66 46.29 4.90 -1.69
N GLU A 67 45.29 4.10 -1.29
CA GLU A 67 44.35 3.55 -2.28
C GLU A 67 43.48 4.68 -2.84
N LYS A 68 43.39 4.77 -4.16
CA LYS A 68 42.59 5.77 -4.85
C LYS A 68 41.13 5.30 -4.91
N SER A 69 40.25 5.87 -4.10
CA SER A 69 38.81 5.82 -4.36
C SER A 69 38.52 6.58 -5.66
N SER A 70 38.36 5.85 -6.76
CA SER A 70 37.93 6.43 -8.02
C SER A 70 36.47 6.84 -7.90
N SER A 71 36.22 8.15 -7.88
CA SER A 71 34.88 8.73 -8.05
C SER A 71 34.43 8.57 -9.50
N SER A 72 34.12 7.32 -9.88
CA SER A 72 33.51 7.01 -11.16
C SER A 72 32.18 7.75 -11.28
N LYS A 73 32.01 8.48 -12.39
CA LYS A 73 30.70 9.05 -12.75
C LYS A 73 29.67 7.90 -12.81
N PRO A 74 28.40 8.14 -12.42
CA PRO A 74 27.36 7.11 -12.47
C PRO A 74 27.27 6.53 -13.90
N PRO A 75 27.17 5.20 -14.07
CA PRO A 75 27.27 4.55 -15.36
C PRO A 75 26.04 4.88 -16.24
N ILE A 76 26.19 5.83 -17.15
CA ILE A 76 25.11 6.26 -18.05
C ILE A 76 24.87 5.22 -19.15
N LEU A 77 24.13 4.17 -18.82
CA LEU A 77 23.74 3.08 -19.71
C LEU A 77 22.59 3.48 -20.66
N VAL A 78 22.86 4.44 -21.56
CA VAL A 78 21.96 4.75 -22.69
C VAL A 78 22.01 3.60 -23.71
N SER A 79 21.31 2.51 -23.41
CA SER A 79 21.19 1.40 -24.37
C SER A 79 20.20 1.78 -25.48
N SER A 80 20.71 1.80 -26.72
CA SER A 80 19.99 2.21 -27.94
C SER A 80 19.10 1.11 -28.54
N ASN A 81 18.80 0.06 -27.78
CA ASN A 81 17.86 -0.97 -28.21
C ASN A 81 16.49 -0.33 -28.47
N ALA A 82 15.93 -0.58 -29.66
CA ALA A 82 14.66 -0.01 -30.07
C ALA A 82 13.56 -0.36 -29.06
N ILE A 83 13.09 0.65 -28.33
CA ILE A 83 11.95 0.54 -27.43
C ILE A 83 10.73 0.24 -28.31
N THR A 84 10.15 -0.96 -28.20
CA THR A 84 8.77 -1.20 -28.63
C THR A 84 7.92 -0.22 -27.83
N PRO A 85 7.29 0.80 -28.43
CA PRO A 85 6.62 1.83 -27.65
C PRO A 85 5.51 1.19 -26.83
N THR A 86 5.54 1.35 -25.50
CA THR A 86 4.41 1.00 -24.65
C THR A 86 3.23 1.84 -25.14
N THR A 87 2.31 1.22 -25.88
CA THR A 87 1.16 1.92 -26.45
C THR A 87 0.18 2.23 -25.34
N PHE A 88 0.44 3.35 -24.66
CA PHE A 88 -0.53 4.02 -23.81
C PHE A 88 -1.78 4.26 -24.66
N THR A 89 -2.78 3.41 -24.51
CA THR A 89 -4.11 3.69 -25.05
C THR A 89 -4.52 5.05 -24.53
N ASN A 90 -4.94 5.95 -25.43
CA ASN A 90 -5.53 7.24 -25.08
C ASN A 90 -6.93 7.05 -24.45
N LYS A 91 -7.03 6.24 -23.39
CA LYS A 91 -8.10 6.36 -22.39
C LYS A 91 -8.07 7.81 -21.96
N THR A 92 -9.18 8.50 -22.18
CA THR A 92 -9.20 9.96 -22.19
C THR A 92 -8.73 10.56 -20.87
N ILE A 93 -8.06 11.69 -21.02
CA ILE A 93 -7.65 12.60 -19.95
C ILE A 93 -8.81 12.88 -18.98
N ASP A 94 -10.03 12.95 -19.52
CA ASP A 94 -11.30 12.92 -18.80
C ASP A 94 -11.87 11.48 -18.73
N ARG A 95 -12.20 11.00 -17.53
CA ARG A 95 -12.97 9.75 -17.36
C ARG A 95 -14.45 9.99 -17.62
N ASN A 96 -15.01 9.26 -18.58
CA ASN A 96 -16.46 9.07 -18.66
C ASN A 96 -16.97 8.42 -17.36
N PRO A 97 -17.96 9.01 -16.66
CA PRO A 97 -18.48 8.44 -15.41
C PRO A 97 -19.08 7.05 -15.61
N ILE A 98 -18.57 6.05 -14.87
CA ILE A 98 -19.12 4.69 -14.85
C ILE A 98 -19.86 4.50 -13.54
N LYS A 99 -21.20 4.45 -13.62
CA LYS A 99 -22.06 4.12 -12.49
C LYS A 99 -22.01 2.62 -12.20
N LYS A 100 -21.56 2.24 -11.01
CA LYS A 100 -21.61 0.87 -10.51
C LYS A 100 -23.00 0.50 -9.98
N VAL A 101 -23.27 -0.80 -9.98
CA VAL A 101 -24.48 -1.40 -9.40
C VAL A 101 -24.09 -2.29 -8.23
N PHE A 102 -24.86 -2.22 -7.15
CA PHE A 102 -24.66 -3.01 -5.94
C PHE A 102 -26.02 -3.56 -5.48
N PRO A 103 -26.05 -4.75 -4.85
CA PRO A 103 -27.19 -5.22 -4.08
C PRO A 103 -27.57 -4.21 -2.98
N SER A 104 -28.85 -4.15 -2.57
CA SER A 104 -29.35 -3.10 -1.64
C SER A 104 -28.87 -3.25 -0.20
N ASP A 105 -28.40 -4.44 0.17
CA ASP A 105 -27.97 -4.88 1.50
C ASP A 105 -26.44 -4.88 1.69
N PHE A 106 -25.67 -4.70 0.61
CA PHE A 106 -24.23 -4.93 0.58
C PHE A 106 -23.41 -4.11 1.60
N ILE A 107 -23.82 -2.87 1.87
CA ILE A 107 -23.34 -1.99 2.94
C ILE A 107 -24.56 -1.26 3.51
N SER A 108 -24.91 -1.53 4.76
CA SER A 108 -26.09 -0.95 5.42
C SER A 108 -25.92 0.54 5.76
N ALA A 109 -24.69 0.97 6.07
CA ALA A 109 -24.31 2.33 6.46
C ALA A 109 -24.22 3.27 5.24
N ASN A 110 -25.39 3.58 4.69
CA ASN A 110 -25.60 4.48 3.55
C ASN A 110 -25.84 5.92 4.04
N VAL A 111 -25.01 6.87 3.57
CA VAL A 111 -25.05 8.28 4.04
C VAL A 111 -26.39 8.98 3.78
N LYS A 112 -27.13 8.57 2.74
CA LYS A 112 -28.46 9.16 2.46
C LYS A 112 -29.55 8.57 3.35
N THR A 113 -29.64 7.25 3.46
CA THR A 113 -30.78 6.59 4.12
C THR A 113 -30.63 6.44 5.63
N GLN A 114 -29.42 6.30 6.16
CA GLN A 114 -29.17 6.16 7.61
C GLN A 114 -28.77 7.48 8.28
N TYR A 115 -28.12 8.38 7.53
CA TYR A 115 -27.52 9.61 8.07
C TYR A 115 -28.13 10.90 7.52
N GLY A 116 -29.06 10.80 6.56
CA GLY A 116 -29.91 11.91 6.10
C GLY A 116 -29.29 12.85 5.08
N ALA A 117 -28.08 12.59 4.58
CA ALA A 117 -27.41 13.38 3.56
C ALA A 117 -28.22 13.44 2.26
N LYS A 118 -28.26 14.59 1.59
CA LYS A 118 -29.06 14.79 0.37
C LYS A 118 -28.28 14.41 -0.88
N GLY A 119 -27.00 14.78 -0.95
CA GLY A 119 -26.16 14.63 -2.14
C GLY A 119 -26.76 15.34 -3.36
N ASP A 120 -27.35 16.53 -3.15
CA ASP A 120 -28.08 17.33 -4.14
C ASP A 120 -27.24 18.49 -4.74
N GLY A 121 -26.04 18.72 -4.22
CA GLY A 121 -25.13 19.81 -4.62
C GLY A 121 -25.45 21.18 -4.01
N VAL A 122 -26.40 21.26 -3.07
CA VAL A 122 -26.93 22.53 -2.49
C VAL A 122 -26.99 22.46 -0.96
N THR A 123 -27.52 21.37 -0.41
CA THR A 123 -27.61 21.13 1.04
C THR A 123 -26.22 20.88 1.63
N ASP A 124 -25.95 21.42 2.83
CA ASP A 124 -24.69 21.13 3.53
C ASP A 124 -24.74 19.75 4.19
N ASP A 125 -24.13 18.77 3.56
CA ASP A 125 -24.09 17.37 4.02
C ASP A 125 -22.99 17.12 5.07
N THR A 126 -22.19 18.13 5.46
CA THR A 126 -21.06 17.96 6.39
C THR A 126 -21.49 17.29 7.69
N ALA A 127 -22.58 17.76 8.30
CA ALA A 127 -23.06 17.23 9.58
C ALA A 127 -23.60 15.80 9.45
N ALA A 128 -24.25 15.47 8.34
CA ALA A 128 -24.76 14.13 8.06
C ALA A 128 -23.61 13.13 7.84
N ILE A 129 -22.61 13.49 7.04
CA ILE A 129 -21.46 12.62 6.76
C ILE A 129 -20.55 12.53 7.99
N GLN A 130 -20.30 13.62 8.72
CA GLN A 130 -19.51 13.55 9.95
C GLN A 130 -20.23 12.74 11.06
N LYS A 131 -21.57 12.75 11.12
CA LYS A 131 -22.30 11.79 11.95
C LYS A 131 -21.98 10.35 11.52
N ALA A 132 -22.01 10.04 10.22
CA ALA A 132 -21.70 8.70 9.71
C ALA A 132 -20.25 8.24 10.02
N LEU A 133 -19.31 9.18 10.12
CA LEU A 133 -17.90 8.93 10.45
C LEU A 133 -17.64 8.76 11.95
N ASN A 134 -18.52 9.29 12.80
CA ASN A 134 -18.43 9.21 14.27
C ASN A 134 -19.36 8.14 14.88
N ASP A 135 -20.29 7.58 14.10
CA ASP A 135 -21.30 6.62 14.57
C ASP A 135 -20.65 5.33 15.08
N GLU A 136 -20.91 4.94 16.33
CA GLU A 136 -20.19 3.82 16.98
C GLU A 136 -18.64 3.97 16.96
N ARG A 137 -18.12 5.21 17.08
CA ARG A 137 -16.70 5.52 17.36
C ARG A 137 -16.54 6.39 18.59
N ASP A 138 -15.87 5.87 19.61
CA ASP A 138 -15.55 6.59 20.85
C ASP A 138 -14.15 7.22 20.79
N GLU A 139 -13.92 8.24 21.61
CA GLU A 139 -12.68 9.02 21.61
C GLU A 139 -11.50 8.31 22.29
N GLU A 140 -11.79 7.41 23.24
CA GLU A 140 -10.78 6.82 24.15
C GLU A 140 -10.57 5.30 24.02
N GLN A 141 -11.52 4.51 23.50
CA GLN A 141 -11.50 3.05 23.72
C GLN A 141 -11.62 2.12 22.49
N ASP A 142 -12.35 2.46 21.41
CA ASP A 142 -12.52 1.54 20.26
C ASP A 142 -11.73 1.93 19.01
N TYR A 143 -10.44 1.55 19.01
CA TYR A 143 -9.57 1.59 17.83
C TYR A 143 -10.05 0.69 16.67
N PHE A 144 -11.06 -0.16 16.88
CA PHE A 144 -11.74 -0.95 15.86
C PHE A 144 -13.25 -0.63 15.79
N GLY A 145 -13.62 0.64 15.99
CA GLY A 145 -15.01 1.12 15.94
C GLY A 145 -15.72 0.91 14.60
N LYS A 146 -17.02 1.21 14.57
CA LYS A 146 -17.88 1.07 13.39
C LYS A 146 -18.24 2.46 12.82
N PRO A 147 -19.14 2.54 11.82
CA PRO A 147 -19.16 1.61 10.70
C PRO A 147 -17.76 1.53 10.07
N LYS A 148 -17.35 0.35 9.57
CA LYS A 148 -16.03 0.17 8.91
C LYS A 148 -16.10 0.32 7.39
N ALA A 149 -17.31 0.38 6.86
CA ALA A 149 -17.60 0.68 5.47
C ALA A 149 -18.75 1.69 5.41
N LEU A 150 -18.63 2.70 4.54
CA LEU A 150 -19.66 3.72 4.29
C LEU A 150 -19.98 3.75 2.80
N TYR A 151 -21.27 3.71 2.46
CA TYR A 151 -21.73 3.82 1.08
C TYR A 151 -22.24 5.23 0.75
N PHE A 152 -21.71 5.78 -0.35
CA PHE A 152 -22.09 7.06 -0.94
C PHE A 152 -22.80 6.80 -2.28
N PRO A 153 -24.15 6.70 -2.31
CA PRO A 153 -24.94 6.68 -3.55
C PRO A 153 -24.64 7.85 -4.49
N ALA A 154 -25.11 7.78 -5.73
CA ALA A 154 -25.03 8.88 -6.68
C ALA A 154 -25.53 10.22 -6.09
N GLY A 155 -24.75 11.29 -6.28
CA GLY A 155 -25.02 12.62 -5.75
C GLY A 155 -23.77 13.49 -5.63
N THR A 156 -23.98 14.80 -5.46
CA THR A 156 -22.95 15.77 -5.06
C THR A 156 -23.18 16.16 -3.61
N TYR A 157 -22.32 15.69 -2.72
CA TYR A 157 -22.37 15.96 -1.28
C TYR A 157 -21.58 17.23 -1.01
N LEU A 158 -22.28 18.33 -0.76
CA LEU A 158 -21.67 19.64 -0.59
C LEU A 158 -21.28 19.84 0.88
N ILE A 159 -20.00 20.14 1.16
CA ILE A 159 -19.47 20.25 2.53
C ILE A 159 -18.79 21.60 2.78
N SER A 160 -18.69 21.99 4.05
CA SER A 160 -18.09 23.26 4.53
C SER A 160 -16.92 23.08 5.50
N ASN A 161 -16.57 21.85 5.86
CA ASN A 161 -15.44 21.53 6.73
C ASN A 161 -14.76 20.22 6.30
N THR A 162 -13.58 19.95 6.84
CA THR A 162 -12.86 18.67 6.70
C THR A 162 -13.70 17.52 7.23
N LEU A 163 -13.75 16.42 6.50
CA LEU A 163 -14.26 15.13 6.97
C LEU A 163 -13.10 14.27 7.48
N ASN A 164 -13.20 13.78 8.71
CA ASN A 164 -12.21 12.89 9.33
C ASN A 164 -12.89 11.84 10.23
N TRP A 165 -12.13 10.93 10.82
CA TRP A 165 -12.62 9.90 11.75
C TRP A 165 -11.55 9.55 12.77
N LYS A 166 -11.88 8.71 13.76
CA LYS A 166 -10.94 8.12 14.73
C LYS A 166 -10.85 6.61 14.54
N GLY A 167 -9.71 6.00 14.88
CA GLY A 167 -9.50 4.54 14.88
C GLY A 167 -9.45 3.85 13.51
N CYS A 168 -8.94 2.61 13.50
CA CYS A 168 -9.13 1.69 12.38
C CYS A 168 -10.61 1.24 12.36
N CYS A 169 -11.18 0.82 11.25
CA CYS A 169 -10.72 0.91 9.87
C CYS A 169 -11.89 1.52 9.09
N MET A 170 -11.65 2.15 7.94
CA MET A 170 -12.71 2.89 7.26
C MET A 170 -12.61 2.73 5.75
N SER A 171 -13.70 2.32 5.11
CA SER A 171 -13.76 2.03 3.67
C SER A 171 -14.91 2.79 3.02
N TRP A 172 -14.61 3.85 2.29
CA TRP A 172 -15.62 4.67 1.59
C TRP A 172 -15.84 4.09 0.19
N GLN A 173 -17.05 3.59 -0.06
CA GLN A 173 -17.49 3.11 -1.38
C GLN A 173 -18.39 4.16 -2.03
N GLY A 174 -17.95 4.75 -3.13
CA GLY A 174 -18.82 5.53 -4.01
C GLY A 174 -19.59 4.67 -5.01
N GLN A 175 -20.52 5.25 -5.75
CA GLN A 175 -21.24 4.61 -6.86
C GLN A 175 -20.56 4.86 -8.23
N GLY A 176 -19.40 5.51 -8.25
CA GLY A 176 -18.61 5.76 -9.45
C GLY A 176 -17.90 7.12 -9.43
N VAL A 177 -16.73 7.19 -10.06
CA VAL A 177 -16.05 8.46 -10.36
C VAL A 177 -16.97 9.34 -11.21
N GLY A 178 -17.16 10.60 -10.81
CA GLY A 178 -18.12 11.52 -11.42
C GLY A 178 -19.59 11.23 -11.12
N ILE A 179 -19.90 10.19 -10.34
CA ILE A 179 -21.27 9.80 -9.93
C ILE A 179 -21.50 10.12 -8.46
N SER A 180 -20.53 9.79 -7.58
CA SER A 180 -20.52 10.16 -6.17
C SER A 180 -19.40 11.18 -5.93
N ILE A 181 -19.78 12.42 -5.64
CA ILE A 181 -18.87 13.56 -5.57
C ILE A 181 -18.93 14.20 -4.18
N ILE A 182 -17.82 14.18 -3.44
CA ILE A 182 -17.62 14.99 -2.25
C ILE A 182 -17.10 16.35 -2.71
N LYS A 183 -17.86 17.43 -2.51
CA LYS A 183 -17.48 18.78 -2.96
C LYS A 183 -17.38 19.76 -1.79
N LEU A 184 -16.23 20.40 -1.62
CA LEU A 184 -16.08 21.57 -0.76
C LEU A 184 -16.80 22.79 -1.36
N LYS A 185 -17.54 23.55 -0.54
CA LYS A 185 -18.17 24.81 -0.93
C LYS A 185 -17.15 25.81 -1.47
N ASP A 186 -17.51 26.48 -2.56
CA ASP A 186 -16.69 27.55 -3.13
C ASP A 186 -16.55 28.71 -2.11
N LYS A 187 -15.37 29.33 -2.01
CA LYS A 187 -15.04 30.43 -1.08
C LYS A 187 -15.17 30.08 0.42
N THR A 188 -14.89 28.84 0.82
CA THR A 188 -14.93 28.43 2.23
C THR A 188 -13.73 29.02 2.99
N LYS A 189 -13.98 29.99 3.89
CA LYS A 189 -12.96 30.78 4.59
C LYS A 189 -11.83 29.96 5.24
N SER A 190 -12.16 28.81 5.84
CA SER A 190 -11.21 27.89 6.49
C SER A 190 -10.28 27.13 5.53
N PHE A 191 -10.45 27.30 4.22
CA PHE A 191 -9.59 26.76 3.15
C PHE A 191 -9.02 27.90 2.28
N GLY A 192 -9.08 29.14 2.76
CA GLY A 192 -8.64 30.34 2.05
C GLY A 192 -7.15 30.65 2.16
N ASP A 193 -6.46 30.16 3.20
CA ASP A 193 -5.04 30.43 3.43
C ASP A 193 -4.14 29.35 2.82
N ARG A 194 -3.16 29.77 2.02
CA ARG A 194 -2.18 28.89 1.34
C ARG A 194 -1.02 28.46 2.26
N ASN A 195 -0.84 29.16 3.39
CA ASN A 195 0.21 28.91 4.37
C ASN A 195 -0.27 27.99 5.51
N ALA A 196 -1.57 27.94 5.76
CA ALA A 196 -2.24 26.97 6.63
C ALA A 196 -3.19 26.07 5.81
N PRO A 197 -2.67 25.24 4.89
CA PRO A 197 -3.49 24.43 4.00
C PRO A 197 -4.29 23.37 4.77
N LYS A 198 -5.47 23.01 4.26
CA LYS A 198 -6.43 22.15 4.98
C LYS A 198 -7.08 21.08 4.08
N PRO A 199 -7.15 19.81 4.49
CA PRO A 199 -7.76 18.74 3.70
C PRO A 199 -9.29 18.74 3.69
N VAL A 200 -9.87 18.35 2.55
CA VAL A 200 -11.32 18.07 2.41
C VAL A 200 -11.66 16.72 3.05
N ILE A 201 -10.81 15.71 2.86
CA ILE A 201 -10.86 14.41 3.56
C ILE A 201 -9.50 14.16 4.24
N GLN A 202 -9.50 13.77 5.51
CA GLN A 202 -8.28 13.42 6.26
C GLN A 202 -8.43 12.05 6.92
N THR A 203 -7.54 11.11 6.60
CA THR A 203 -7.45 9.82 7.32
C THR A 203 -6.77 9.99 8.69
N ILE A 204 -6.93 9.02 9.58
CA ILE A 204 -6.31 9.04 10.92
C ILE A 204 -4.77 9.14 10.84
N ASP A 205 -4.17 9.70 11.89
CA ASP A 205 -2.72 9.75 12.11
C ASP A 205 -2.12 8.40 12.54
N GLY A 206 -0.81 8.29 12.39
CA GLY A 206 -0.01 7.21 12.98
C GLY A 206 0.29 6.04 12.04
N ASN A 207 1.35 5.30 12.38
CA ASN A 207 1.65 3.98 11.79
C ASN A 207 0.50 2.97 12.00
N MET A 208 -0.37 3.21 12.97
CA MET A 208 -1.61 2.45 13.20
C MET A 208 -2.78 2.88 12.30
N SER A 209 -2.57 3.68 11.25
CA SER A 209 -3.61 3.92 10.23
C SER A 209 -3.78 2.72 9.29
N PHE A 210 -4.15 1.54 9.79
CA PHE A 210 -4.35 0.36 8.95
C PHE A 210 -5.68 0.44 8.18
N ARG A 211 -5.76 -0.18 6.99
CA ARG A 211 -7.00 -0.45 6.24
C ARG A 211 -7.92 0.78 6.11
N GLN A 212 -7.36 1.92 5.77
CA GLN A 212 -8.15 3.01 5.20
C GLN A 212 -8.35 2.71 3.72
N ASN A 213 -9.58 2.80 3.22
CA ASN A 213 -9.89 2.63 1.81
C ASN A 213 -10.82 3.75 1.33
N ILE A 214 -10.58 4.27 0.13
CA ILE A 214 -11.46 5.23 -0.53
C ILE A 214 -11.54 4.83 -2.01
N THR A 215 -12.75 4.48 -2.47
CA THR A 215 -12.96 3.92 -3.82
C THR A 215 -14.19 4.46 -4.55
N ASP A 216 -14.11 4.47 -5.88
CA ASP A 216 -15.20 4.79 -6.82
C ASP A 216 -15.90 6.14 -6.57
N LEU A 217 -15.15 7.19 -6.21
CA LEU A 217 -15.70 8.52 -5.94
C LEU A 217 -14.85 9.67 -6.50
N THR A 218 -15.33 10.89 -6.32
CA THR A 218 -14.63 12.13 -6.69
C THR A 218 -14.55 13.07 -5.51
N VAL A 219 -13.39 13.70 -5.33
CA VAL A 219 -13.16 14.77 -4.35
C VAL A 219 -12.90 16.06 -5.12
N ASP A 220 -13.74 17.06 -4.87
CA ASP A 220 -13.72 18.36 -5.55
C ASP A 220 -13.49 19.46 -4.51
N THR A 221 -12.36 20.17 -4.58
CA THR A 221 -12.05 21.24 -3.62
C THR A 221 -12.79 22.55 -3.90
N GLY A 222 -13.71 22.59 -4.88
CA GLY A 222 -14.48 23.77 -5.23
C GLY A 222 -13.63 24.88 -5.84
N LYS A 223 -14.15 26.10 -5.82
CA LYS A 223 -13.49 27.30 -6.37
C LYS A 223 -13.15 28.31 -5.28
N ASN A 224 -12.04 29.04 -5.46
CA ASN A 224 -11.51 30.05 -4.55
C ASN A 224 -11.18 29.50 -3.15
N ASN A 225 -10.71 28.25 -3.10
CA ASN A 225 -10.22 27.58 -1.89
C ASN A 225 -8.72 27.25 -2.04
N PRO A 226 -7.83 28.25 -2.16
CA PRO A 226 -6.43 28.02 -2.55
C PRO A 226 -5.57 27.34 -1.48
N GLY A 227 -6.07 27.26 -0.24
CA GLY A 227 -5.51 26.45 0.84
C GLY A 227 -5.96 24.99 0.83
N ALA A 228 -6.91 24.60 -0.03
CA ALA A 228 -7.48 23.26 0.04
C ALA A 228 -6.51 22.18 -0.42
N ILE A 229 -6.33 21.17 0.43
CA ILE A 229 -5.81 19.85 0.08
C ILE A 229 -7.01 18.97 -0.29
N GLY A 230 -6.88 18.14 -1.33
CA GLY A 230 -7.95 17.21 -1.74
C GLY A 230 -8.15 16.10 -0.70
N ILE A 231 -7.16 15.21 -0.58
CA ILE A 231 -7.14 14.16 0.44
C ILE A 231 -5.79 14.22 1.16
N ASP A 232 -5.81 14.25 2.49
CA ASP A 232 -4.65 13.94 3.33
C ASP A 232 -4.75 12.46 3.74
N TYR A 233 -3.78 11.65 3.30
CA TYR A 233 -3.89 10.20 3.27
C TYR A 233 -2.67 9.48 3.87
N ILE A 234 -2.91 8.83 5.00
CA ILE A 234 -2.08 7.78 5.58
C ILE A 234 -2.88 6.49 5.57
N SER A 235 -2.36 5.44 4.92
CA SER A 235 -2.70 4.06 5.27
C SER A 235 -1.44 3.22 5.41
N ASN A 236 -1.46 2.27 6.34
CA ASN A 236 -0.37 1.37 6.71
C ASN A 236 -0.79 -0.09 6.49
N ASN A 237 0.21 -0.97 6.36
CA ASN A 237 0.15 -2.41 6.13
C ASN A 237 -0.61 -2.85 4.86
N PHE A 238 -1.88 -2.49 4.71
CA PHE A 238 -2.68 -2.59 3.49
C PHE A 238 -3.90 -1.66 3.63
N GLY A 239 -4.36 -1.08 2.52
CA GLY A 239 -5.41 -0.08 2.41
C GLY A 239 -5.17 0.84 1.22
N SER A 240 -6.23 1.23 0.51
CA SER A 240 -6.13 1.72 -0.87
C SER A 240 -6.92 2.99 -1.20
N LEU A 241 -6.33 3.80 -2.09
CA LEU A 241 -7.04 4.85 -2.83
C LEU A 241 -7.21 4.35 -4.27
N TRP A 242 -8.35 3.76 -4.59
CA TRP A 242 -8.57 3.03 -5.85
C TRP A 242 -9.70 3.64 -6.69
N ASN A 243 -9.46 3.90 -7.97
CA ASN A 243 -10.45 4.50 -8.88
C ASN A 243 -11.09 5.80 -8.31
N VAL A 244 -10.24 6.80 -8.02
CA VAL A 244 -10.68 8.10 -7.51
C VAL A 244 -10.22 9.24 -8.44
N LEU A 245 -11.04 10.28 -8.55
CA LEU A 245 -10.66 11.58 -9.13
C LEU A 245 -10.55 12.61 -8.00
N ILE A 246 -9.41 13.28 -7.91
CA ILE A 246 -9.21 14.47 -7.07
C ILE A 246 -9.10 15.68 -8.02
N ARG A 247 -9.87 16.74 -7.78
CA ARG A 247 -9.79 17.96 -8.59
C ARG A 247 -9.95 19.22 -7.76
N SER A 248 -9.32 20.30 -8.23
CA SER A 248 -9.62 21.65 -7.77
C SER A 248 -10.44 22.37 -8.84
N GLY A 249 -11.63 22.88 -8.48
CA GLY A 249 -12.64 23.37 -9.42
C GLY A 249 -12.26 24.62 -10.22
N ASP A 250 -11.16 25.27 -9.85
CA ASP A 250 -10.47 26.35 -10.58
C ASP A 250 -8.94 26.15 -10.62
N GLY A 251 -8.47 24.94 -10.24
CA GLY A 251 -7.06 24.60 -10.13
C GLY A 251 -6.28 25.34 -9.05
N GLN A 252 -6.90 26.12 -8.15
CA GLN A 252 -6.16 26.97 -7.19
C GLN A 252 -5.70 26.28 -5.90
N GLY A 253 -6.19 25.09 -5.58
CA GLY A 253 -5.87 24.37 -4.33
C GLY A 253 -4.37 24.08 -4.13
N LYS A 254 -3.99 23.64 -2.92
CA LYS A 254 -2.58 23.45 -2.55
C LYS A 254 -2.02 22.09 -3.01
N VAL A 255 -2.64 20.99 -2.60
CA VAL A 255 -2.19 19.62 -2.92
C VAL A 255 -3.39 18.75 -3.29
N GLY A 256 -3.26 17.90 -4.31
CA GLY A 256 -4.27 16.89 -4.62
C GLY A 256 -4.32 15.80 -3.54
N LEU A 257 -3.25 15.02 -3.46
CA LEU A 257 -3.04 13.95 -2.47
C LEU A 257 -1.84 14.30 -1.59
N ASP A 258 -2.09 14.65 -0.33
CA ASP A 258 -1.03 14.91 0.65
C ASP A 258 -0.74 13.65 1.46
N MET A 259 0.54 13.30 1.54
CA MET A 259 1.11 12.16 2.27
C MET A 259 2.39 12.62 2.99
N SER A 260 2.41 13.89 3.44
CA SER A 260 3.56 14.53 4.11
C SER A 260 3.60 14.34 5.63
N ARG A 261 2.49 13.90 6.24
CA ARG A 261 2.46 13.43 7.63
C ARG A 261 3.33 12.18 7.80
N GLN A 262 3.73 11.88 9.04
CA GLN A 262 4.59 10.73 9.34
C GLN A 262 3.91 9.39 9.02
N TRP A 263 4.72 8.41 8.63
CA TRP A 263 4.32 7.00 8.43
C TRP A 263 3.26 6.76 7.34
N ALA A 264 3.30 7.49 6.23
CA ALA A 264 2.48 7.21 5.06
C ALA A 264 2.98 5.96 4.29
N GLY A 265 2.21 4.87 4.32
CA GLY A 265 2.48 3.60 3.63
C GLY A 265 2.67 2.42 4.60
N PRO A 266 2.86 1.19 4.10
CA PRO A 266 2.66 0.78 2.72
C PRO A 266 1.16 0.75 2.39
N CYS A 267 0.79 1.32 1.25
CA CYS A 267 -0.59 1.42 0.78
C CYS A 267 -0.62 1.51 -0.74
N LEU A 268 -1.76 1.15 -1.35
CA LEU A 268 -1.91 1.14 -2.81
C LEU A 268 -2.75 2.33 -3.29
N ILE A 269 -2.11 3.24 -4.00
CA ILE A 269 -2.76 4.33 -4.73
C ILE A 269 -2.87 3.88 -6.19
N LYS A 270 -4.06 3.46 -6.64
CA LYS A 270 -4.23 2.85 -7.97
C LYS A 270 -5.33 3.47 -8.81
N ASN A 271 -5.04 3.71 -10.09
CA ASN A 271 -6.00 4.25 -11.05
C ASN A 271 -6.61 5.57 -10.51
N VAL A 272 -5.77 6.50 -10.07
CA VAL A 272 -6.16 7.82 -9.51
C VAL A 272 -5.84 8.95 -10.49
N GLN A 273 -6.72 9.94 -10.62
CA GLN A 273 -6.45 11.16 -11.39
C GLN A 273 -6.44 12.39 -10.48
N ILE A 274 -5.52 13.32 -10.75
CA ILE A 274 -5.38 14.57 -10.00
C ILE A 274 -5.27 15.75 -10.97
N ASN A 275 -6.27 16.64 -10.94
CA ASN A 275 -6.38 17.79 -11.85
C ASN A 275 -6.33 19.13 -11.10
N GLY A 276 -5.40 20.00 -11.49
CA GLY A 276 -5.13 21.30 -10.86
C GLY A 276 -4.09 21.23 -9.74
N PHE A 277 -4.23 22.12 -8.76
CA PHE A 277 -3.37 22.26 -7.56
C PHE A 277 -1.96 22.83 -7.83
N ASP A 278 -1.24 23.24 -6.78
CA ASP A 278 0.21 23.49 -6.88
C ASP A 278 0.96 22.17 -7.10
N TYR A 279 0.64 21.17 -6.26
CA TYR A 279 1.21 19.82 -6.32
C TYR A 279 0.14 18.76 -6.53
N GLY A 280 0.43 17.76 -7.35
CA GLY A 280 -0.46 16.62 -7.55
C GLY A 280 -0.42 15.69 -6.33
N ILE A 281 0.79 15.23 -6.00
CA ILE A 281 1.08 14.39 -4.83
C ILE A 281 2.24 15.02 -4.04
N VAL A 282 2.16 15.04 -2.71
CA VAL A 282 3.29 15.40 -1.83
C VAL A 282 3.57 14.24 -0.87
N THR A 283 4.83 13.86 -0.71
CA THR A 283 5.29 12.76 0.17
C THR A 283 6.51 13.22 0.97
N LYS A 284 6.58 12.84 2.26
CA LYS A 284 7.69 13.15 3.16
C LYS A 284 8.07 11.98 4.07
N ASN A 285 9.11 12.18 4.88
CA ASN A 285 9.65 11.24 5.88
C ASN A 285 10.26 10.00 5.20
N LEU A 286 11.07 9.19 5.89
CA LEU A 286 11.77 8.06 5.24
C LEU A 286 10.90 6.79 5.16
N GLU A 287 9.87 6.72 6.00
CA GLU A 287 9.25 5.47 6.43
C GLU A 287 8.12 4.95 5.51
N TYR A 288 8.05 3.62 5.51
CA TYR A 288 7.06 2.70 4.94
C TYR A 288 6.83 2.67 3.42
N GLY A 289 6.81 3.82 2.73
CA GLY A 289 6.84 3.85 1.26
C GLY A 289 5.54 3.42 0.57
N PRO A 290 4.71 4.37 0.09
CA PRO A 290 3.48 4.06 -0.64
C PRO A 290 3.76 3.60 -2.08
N THR A 291 2.79 2.86 -2.63
CA THR A 291 2.86 2.24 -3.97
C THR A 291 1.82 2.87 -4.91
N PHE A 292 2.23 3.20 -6.13
CA PHE A 292 1.42 3.93 -7.10
C PHE A 292 1.34 3.16 -8.44
N GLU A 293 0.13 2.93 -8.96
CA GLU A 293 -0.05 2.41 -10.34
C GLU A 293 -1.18 3.16 -11.07
N GLU A 294 -1.03 3.45 -12.36
CA GLU A 294 -2.06 4.12 -13.19
C GLU A 294 -2.48 5.50 -12.68
N ILE A 295 -1.51 6.28 -12.19
CA ILE A 295 -1.72 7.67 -11.77
C ILE A 295 -1.75 8.60 -12.99
N THR A 296 -2.71 9.53 -13.03
CA THR A 296 -2.78 10.60 -14.03
C THR A 296 -2.68 11.98 -13.37
N LEU A 297 -1.66 12.76 -13.67
CA LEU A 297 -1.42 14.09 -13.11
C LEU A 297 -1.56 15.17 -14.19
N GLN A 298 -2.36 16.20 -13.93
CA GLN A 298 -2.69 17.24 -14.90
C GLN A 298 -2.82 18.63 -14.26
N GLN A 299 -2.35 19.67 -14.96
CA GLN A 299 -2.55 21.08 -14.59
C GLN A 299 -2.01 21.50 -13.21
N GLN A 300 -0.98 20.79 -12.71
CA GLN A 300 -0.21 21.20 -11.54
C GLN A 300 0.60 22.49 -11.83
N LYS A 301 0.72 23.36 -10.83
CA LYS A 301 1.39 24.67 -10.96
C LYS A 301 2.84 24.71 -10.46
N VAL A 302 3.31 23.67 -9.76
CA VAL A 302 4.69 23.58 -9.26
C VAL A 302 5.36 22.25 -9.58
N ALA A 303 4.73 21.10 -9.28
CA ALA A 303 5.20 19.79 -9.72
C ALA A 303 4.09 18.73 -9.70
N GLY A 304 4.22 17.67 -10.51
CA GLY A 304 3.34 16.50 -10.45
C GLY A 304 3.42 15.80 -9.09
N ILE A 305 4.61 15.32 -8.72
CA ILE A 305 4.93 14.68 -7.46
C ILE A 305 6.10 15.42 -6.81
N LEU A 306 5.95 15.81 -5.54
CA LEU A 306 7.03 16.23 -4.67
C LEU A 306 7.34 15.11 -3.66
N ASN A 307 8.58 14.62 -3.66
CA ASN A 307 9.08 13.70 -2.63
C ASN A 307 10.22 14.34 -1.85
N ASP A 308 10.06 14.39 -0.53
CA ASP A 308 11.00 14.98 0.42
C ASP A 308 11.24 13.97 1.56
N GLY A 309 11.80 12.81 1.17
CA GLY A 309 12.37 11.81 2.08
C GLY A 309 12.01 10.36 1.77
N ASN A 310 10.86 10.10 1.15
CA ASN A 310 10.23 8.77 1.19
C ASN A 310 10.73 7.86 0.05
N THR A 311 10.42 6.55 0.12
CA THR A 311 10.72 5.57 -0.94
C THR A 311 9.45 5.19 -1.69
N LEU A 312 9.29 5.72 -2.91
CA LEU A 312 8.07 5.53 -3.71
C LEU A 312 8.27 4.47 -4.81
N ALA A 313 7.36 3.49 -4.89
CA ALA A 313 7.27 2.56 -6.02
C ALA A 313 6.13 2.99 -6.96
N ILE A 314 6.45 3.28 -8.22
CA ILE A 314 5.56 3.93 -9.18
C ILE A 314 5.57 3.19 -10.52
N ARG A 315 4.38 2.88 -11.05
CA ARG A 315 4.20 2.33 -12.41
C ARG A 315 3.10 3.07 -13.19
N LYS A 316 3.23 3.17 -14.52
CA LYS A 316 2.20 3.76 -15.41
C LYS A 316 1.83 5.20 -15.00
N LEU A 317 2.82 5.99 -14.57
CA LEU A 317 2.60 7.41 -14.27
C LEU A 317 2.43 8.19 -15.57
N GLN A 318 1.27 8.81 -15.72
CA GLN A 318 0.95 9.72 -16.82
C GLN A 318 0.93 11.15 -16.29
N SER A 319 1.54 12.08 -17.02
CA SER A 319 1.56 13.50 -16.66
C SER A 319 1.33 14.38 -17.87
N LYS A 320 0.47 15.40 -17.73
CA LYS A 320 0.29 16.46 -18.73
C LYS A 320 0.38 17.82 -18.03
N ASN A 321 1.61 18.33 -17.94
CA ASN A 321 2.00 19.44 -17.08
C ASN A 321 3.11 20.26 -17.74
N SER A 322 3.10 21.59 -17.57
CA SER A 322 4.23 22.45 -17.98
C SER A 322 5.39 22.46 -16.97
N VAL A 323 5.16 21.86 -15.80
CA VAL A 323 6.09 21.77 -14.67
C VAL A 323 6.70 20.36 -14.55
N PRO A 324 7.79 20.16 -13.79
CA PRO A 324 8.38 18.83 -13.55
C PRO A 324 7.35 17.80 -13.08
N VAL A 325 7.48 16.56 -13.55
CA VAL A 325 6.57 15.47 -13.15
C VAL A 325 6.94 14.92 -11.78
N ILE A 326 8.23 14.81 -11.49
CA ILE A 326 8.75 14.35 -10.20
C ILE A 326 9.86 15.29 -9.76
N GLN A 327 9.75 15.81 -8.54
CA GLN A 327 10.84 16.46 -7.81
C GLN A 327 11.18 15.62 -6.57
N ASN A 328 12.30 14.91 -6.60
CA ASN A 328 12.82 14.15 -5.46
C ASN A 328 13.91 14.97 -4.76
N GLN A 329 13.53 15.76 -3.76
CA GLN A 329 14.35 16.84 -3.20
C GLN A 329 15.34 16.37 -2.12
N ALA A 330 14.93 15.44 -1.25
CA ALA A 330 15.75 14.96 -0.15
C ALA A 330 16.84 13.97 -0.61
N PRO A 331 18.10 14.07 -0.12
CA PRO A 331 19.17 13.13 -0.47
C PRO A 331 18.88 11.66 -0.14
N ALA A 332 18.06 11.38 0.88
CA ALA A 332 17.65 10.03 1.29
C ALA A 332 16.36 9.53 0.61
N GLY A 333 15.65 10.42 -0.10
CA GLY A 333 14.43 10.09 -0.84
C GLY A 333 14.73 9.25 -2.07
N MET A 334 13.87 8.29 -2.36
CA MET A 334 14.09 7.27 -3.38
C MET A 334 12.86 7.10 -4.28
N ILE A 335 13.06 7.23 -5.59
CA ILE A 335 12.00 7.03 -6.59
C ILE A 335 12.32 5.80 -7.42
N ILE A 336 11.35 4.89 -7.52
CA ILE A 336 11.37 3.75 -8.42
C ILE A 336 10.21 3.96 -9.39
N VAL A 337 10.49 4.41 -10.62
CA VAL A 337 9.44 4.78 -11.60
C VAL A 337 9.57 4.00 -12.90
N ILE A 338 8.52 3.27 -13.29
CA ILE A 338 8.51 2.50 -14.52
C ILE A 338 7.28 2.74 -15.41
N ASP A 339 7.42 2.51 -16.71
CA ASP A 339 6.37 2.64 -17.73
C ASP A 339 5.73 4.05 -17.72
N GLY A 340 6.55 5.11 -17.75
CA GLY A 340 6.12 6.51 -17.61
C GLY A 340 5.86 7.23 -18.94
N ASN A 341 4.90 8.16 -18.93
CA ASN A 341 4.55 9.01 -20.09
C ASN A 341 4.31 10.47 -19.65
N PHE A 342 5.26 11.35 -19.95
CA PHE A 342 5.34 12.72 -19.43
C PHE A 342 5.24 13.75 -20.56
N GLN A 343 4.19 14.57 -20.57
CA GLN A 343 3.83 15.42 -21.71
C GLN A 343 3.53 16.87 -21.32
N GLY A 344 3.55 17.76 -22.31
CA GLY A 344 3.38 19.20 -22.14
C GLY A 344 4.74 19.87 -21.97
N GLY A 345 5.32 19.76 -20.78
CA GLY A 345 6.64 20.24 -20.41
C GLY A 345 6.85 21.75 -20.55
N ALA A 346 8.09 22.16 -20.30
CA ALA A 346 8.59 23.48 -20.65
C ALA A 346 10.08 23.41 -20.96
N ALA A 347 10.56 24.25 -21.88
CA ALA A 347 11.96 24.30 -22.32
C ALA A 347 12.99 24.64 -21.22
N LYS A 348 12.54 25.01 -20.01
CA LYS A 348 13.38 25.26 -18.83
C LYS A 348 13.36 24.11 -17.80
N ALA A 349 12.34 23.25 -17.81
CA ALA A 349 12.11 22.22 -16.81
C ALA A 349 12.56 20.84 -17.28
N SER A 350 13.03 19.99 -16.37
CA SER A 350 13.22 18.56 -16.64
C SER A 350 11.98 17.76 -16.27
N ALA A 351 11.76 16.60 -16.92
CA ALA A 351 10.59 15.78 -16.59
C ALA A 351 10.72 15.14 -15.20
N ILE A 352 11.93 14.69 -14.84
CA ILE A 352 12.32 14.29 -13.48
C ILE A 352 13.47 15.18 -13.01
N GLU A 353 13.36 15.71 -11.79
CA GLU A 353 14.40 16.43 -11.07
C GLU A 353 14.73 15.66 -9.78
N ASN A 354 15.98 15.22 -9.61
CA ASN A 354 16.34 14.22 -8.60
C ASN A 354 17.64 14.57 -7.85
N ASN A 355 17.56 14.78 -6.54
CA ASN A 355 18.71 14.94 -5.65
C ASN A 355 19.05 13.64 -4.91
N GLY A 356 18.05 12.82 -4.60
CA GLY A 356 18.20 11.52 -3.95
C GLY A 356 18.45 10.36 -4.92
N TYR A 357 17.91 9.19 -4.59
CA TYR A 357 18.02 7.98 -5.40
C TYR A 357 16.91 7.91 -6.47
N LEU A 358 17.26 7.46 -7.68
CA LEU A 358 16.32 7.23 -8.76
C LEU A 358 16.66 5.94 -9.51
N TYR A 359 15.67 5.06 -9.60
CA TYR A 359 15.58 4.00 -10.60
C TYR A 359 14.45 4.36 -11.58
N ALA A 360 14.75 4.37 -12.89
CA ALA A 360 13.79 4.68 -13.93
C ALA A 360 13.85 3.68 -15.10
N ARG A 361 12.71 3.16 -15.56
CA ARG A 361 12.63 2.22 -16.71
C ARG A 361 11.45 2.55 -17.63
N ASN A 362 11.62 2.43 -18.94
CA ASN A 362 10.56 2.69 -19.95
C ASN A 362 9.88 4.08 -19.79
N ILE A 363 10.65 5.16 -19.62
CA ILE A 363 10.11 6.53 -19.50
C ILE A 363 10.10 7.20 -20.88
N ASN A 364 8.97 7.83 -21.24
CA ASN A 364 8.84 8.68 -22.43
C ASN A 364 8.49 10.11 -22.01
N THR A 365 9.10 11.11 -22.64
CA THR A 365 8.95 12.53 -22.29
C THR A 365 8.77 13.41 -23.54
N SER A 366 7.97 14.48 -23.44
CA SER A 366 7.82 15.47 -24.52
C SER A 366 7.60 16.89 -23.98
N GLY A 367 8.19 17.87 -24.67
CA GLY A 367 8.14 19.31 -24.33
C GLY A 367 9.04 19.77 -23.17
N TYR A 368 9.65 18.82 -22.44
CA TYR A 368 10.66 19.10 -21.41
C TYR A 368 12.06 19.35 -22.02
N LYS A 369 12.91 20.08 -21.28
CA LYS A 369 14.32 20.32 -21.61
C LYS A 369 15.14 19.01 -21.68
N SER A 370 14.84 18.09 -20.79
CA SER A 370 15.54 16.82 -20.58
C SER A 370 14.64 15.83 -19.85
N ALA A 371 14.88 14.53 -20.02
CA ALA A 371 14.12 13.49 -19.34
C ALA A 371 14.42 13.44 -17.83
N ILE A 372 15.70 13.50 -17.46
CA ILE A 372 16.16 13.47 -16.06
C ILE A 372 17.22 14.55 -15.84
N HIS A 373 17.15 15.24 -14.71
CA HIS A 373 18.22 16.05 -14.14
C HIS A 373 18.55 15.49 -12.75
N HIS A 374 19.71 14.85 -12.61
CA HIS A 374 20.19 14.26 -11.37
C HIS A 374 21.48 14.96 -10.89
N LYS A 375 21.36 15.83 -9.88
CA LYS A 375 22.47 16.71 -9.45
C LYS A 375 23.06 17.38 -10.70
N GLU A 376 24.39 17.40 -10.87
CA GLU A 376 25.06 17.95 -12.05
C GLU A 376 24.89 17.15 -13.37
N THR A 377 24.11 16.05 -13.38
CA THR A 377 23.96 15.17 -14.55
C THR A 377 22.63 15.39 -15.27
N ILE A 378 22.68 15.74 -16.56
CA ILE A 378 21.50 15.88 -17.42
C ILE A 378 21.40 14.67 -18.36
N VAL A 379 20.28 13.95 -18.30
CA VAL A 379 19.89 12.93 -19.28
C VAL A 379 18.99 13.59 -20.32
N SER A 380 19.62 14.05 -21.41
CA SER A 380 18.96 14.64 -22.56
C SER A 380 18.13 13.63 -23.36
N GLY A 381 17.18 14.12 -24.16
CA GLY A 381 16.33 13.31 -25.03
C GLY A 381 14.92 13.06 -24.48
N THR A 382 14.13 12.34 -25.26
CA THR A 382 12.68 12.12 -25.07
C THR A 382 12.33 10.70 -24.59
N SER A 383 13.32 9.84 -24.36
CA SER A 383 13.09 8.48 -23.85
C SER A 383 14.25 8.00 -22.97
N VAL A 384 13.92 7.17 -21.99
CA VAL A 384 14.87 6.48 -21.10
C VAL A 384 14.49 5.01 -21.05
N SER A 385 15.34 4.14 -21.61
CA SER A 385 15.14 2.70 -21.56
C SER A 385 15.31 2.17 -20.14
N GLU A 386 16.47 2.43 -19.52
CA GLU A 386 16.74 2.18 -18.10
C GLU A 386 17.78 3.19 -17.57
N TYR A 387 17.64 3.65 -16.33
CA TYR A 387 18.55 4.57 -15.66
C TYR A 387 18.60 4.28 -14.16
N VAL A 388 19.81 4.35 -13.59
CA VAL A 388 20.08 4.22 -12.16
C VAL A 388 20.96 5.40 -11.75
N SER A 389 20.58 6.13 -10.70
CA SER A 389 21.29 7.35 -10.26
C SER A 389 22.66 7.10 -9.61
N ASP A 390 22.95 5.85 -9.25
CA ASP A 390 24.05 5.46 -8.37
C ASP A 390 24.52 4.03 -8.72
N LYS A 391 25.46 3.48 -7.96
CA LYS A 391 26.10 2.18 -8.17
C LYS A 391 25.09 1.03 -8.35
N ILE A 392 25.31 0.24 -9.41
CA ILE A 392 24.71 -1.07 -9.62
C ILE A 392 25.57 -2.12 -8.88
N TYR A 393 24.93 -3.03 -8.15
CA TYR A 393 25.57 -4.06 -7.33
C TYR A 393 25.37 -5.46 -7.92
N ASN A 394 26.40 -6.30 -7.87
CA ASN A 394 26.37 -7.70 -8.28
C ASN A 394 27.45 -8.50 -7.51
N LEU A 395 27.24 -9.81 -7.31
CA LEU A 395 28.25 -10.68 -6.66
C LEU A 395 29.03 -11.54 -7.66
N PHE A 396 28.47 -11.78 -8.84
CA PHE A 396 29.10 -12.49 -9.94
C PHE A 396 28.86 -11.74 -11.26
N GLY A 397 29.59 -12.10 -12.31
CA GLY A 397 29.38 -11.56 -13.67
C GLY A 397 27.90 -11.66 -14.07
N SER A 398 27.31 -10.50 -14.38
CA SER A 398 25.87 -10.32 -14.61
C SER A 398 25.66 -9.11 -15.52
N PRO A 399 24.64 -9.09 -16.40
CA PRO A 399 24.18 -7.87 -17.06
C PRO A 399 23.89 -6.76 -16.05
N MET A 400 24.43 -5.55 -16.27
CA MET A 400 24.22 -4.38 -15.40
C MET A 400 22.87 -3.69 -15.67
N ARG A 401 21.79 -4.46 -15.59
CA ARG A 401 20.40 -4.03 -15.82
C ARG A 401 19.43 -4.95 -15.08
N SER A 402 18.24 -4.45 -14.78
CA SER A 402 17.18 -5.24 -14.16
C SER A 402 16.79 -6.49 -14.95
N LEU A 403 16.17 -7.49 -14.29
CA LEU A 403 15.65 -8.67 -14.98
C LEU A 403 14.61 -8.32 -16.05
N ASN A 404 13.89 -7.20 -15.86
CA ASN A 404 12.83 -6.70 -16.72
C ASN A 404 11.81 -7.79 -17.05
N LEU A 405 11.25 -8.38 -15.99
CA LEU A 405 10.31 -9.49 -16.14
C LEU A 405 9.01 -9.01 -16.81
N PRO A 406 8.38 -9.80 -17.70
CA PRO A 406 7.12 -9.43 -18.31
C PRO A 406 6.06 -9.11 -17.26
N ILE A 407 5.52 -7.89 -17.31
CA ILE A 407 4.51 -7.41 -16.35
C ILE A 407 3.13 -7.67 -16.96
N GLU A 408 2.35 -8.57 -16.36
CA GLU A 408 0.97 -8.81 -16.77
C GLU A 408 0.02 -7.90 -15.99
N GLU A 409 -1.00 -7.40 -16.68
CA GLU A 409 -2.02 -6.55 -16.06
C GLU A 409 -3.06 -7.39 -15.33
N THR A 410 -3.38 -7.00 -14.10
CA THR A 410 -4.31 -7.74 -13.24
C THR A 410 -5.69 -7.87 -13.91
N PRO A 411 -6.19 -9.11 -14.11
CA PRO A 411 -7.48 -9.33 -14.74
C PRO A 411 -8.64 -8.74 -13.93
N VAL A 412 -9.55 -8.04 -14.60
CA VAL A 412 -10.74 -7.42 -13.99
C VAL A 412 -12.02 -8.13 -14.41
N PHE A 413 -13.00 -8.18 -13.49
CA PHE A 413 -14.35 -8.67 -13.76
C PHE A 413 -15.35 -8.04 -12.79
N GLU A 414 -16.43 -7.49 -13.33
CA GLU A 414 -17.57 -6.95 -12.60
C GLU A 414 -18.83 -7.39 -13.37
N ASP A 415 -19.74 -8.12 -12.72
CA ASP A 415 -21.03 -8.45 -13.33
C ASP A 415 -22.03 -7.32 -13.09
N LYS A 416 -22.51 -6.71 -14.18
CA LYS A 416 -23.45 -5.58 -14.15
C LYS A 416 -24.91 -6.00 -14.02
N ASN A 417 -25.20 -7.30 -14.03
CA ASN A 417 -26.53 -7.84 -13.78
C ASN A 417 -26.61 -8.35 -12.34
N LEU A 418 -27.36 -7.67 -11.48
CA LEU A 418 -27.54 -8.11 -10.08
C LEU A 418 -28.21 -9.49 -9.96
N ALA A 419 -28.92 -9.97 -10.98
CA ALA A 419 -29.45 -11.34 -11.02
C ALA A 419 -28.35 -12.41 -11.13
N ASN A 420 -27.10 -12.03 -11.43
CA ASN A 420 -25.91 -12.90 -11.44
C ASN A 420 -25.12 -12.85 -10.12
N TRP A 421 -25.62 -12.16 -9.10
CA TRP A 421 -25.01 -12.08 -7.76
C TRP A 421 -25.72 -13.03 -6.78
N MET A 422 -25.00 -13.49 -5.76
CA MET A 422 -25.53 -14.27 -4.62
C MET A 422 -24.93 -13.77 -3.31
N ALA A 423 -25.77 -13.51 -2.31
CA ALA A 423 -25.33 -13.17 -0.97
C ALA A 423 -24.90 -14.45 -0.22
N PHE A 424 -23.86 -14.35 0.61
CA PHE A 424 -23.71 -15.25 1.74
C PHE A 424 -24.41 -14.67 2.96
N SER A 425 -25.58 -15.24 3.26
CA SER A 425 -26.49 -14.81 4.33
C SER A 425 -26.66 -15.91 5.37
N PRO A 426 -25.68 -16.12 6.26
CA PRO A 426 -25.70 -17.20 7.24
C PRO A 426 -26.89 -17.05 8.20
N GLN A 427 -27.55 -18.17 8.50
CA GLN A 427 -28.80 -18.14 9.28
C GLN A 427 -28.59 -17.88 10.78
N TRP A 428 -27.37 -18.07 11.29
CA TRP A 428 -26.95 -17.78 12.65
C TRP A 428 -25.43 -17.58 12.73
N TYR A 429 -24.93 -16.98 13.82
CA TYR A 429 -23.52 -16.63 13.97
C TYR A 429 -22.64 -17.88 14.14
N GLY A 430 -21.85 -18.20 13.11
CA GLY A 430 -21.04 -19.43 13.02
C GLY A 430 -21.55 -20.43 11.98
N GLU A 431 -22.72 -20.19 11.38
CA GLU A 431 -23.23 -20.95 10.24
C GLU A 431 -22.36 -20.67 9.00
N THR A 432 -21.94 -21.72 8.31
CA THR A 432 -21.09 -21.61 7.11
C THR A 432 -21.41 -22.65 6.02
N ASP A 433 -22.41 -23.52 6.23
CA ASP A 433 -22.79 -24.56 5.26
C ASP A 433 -23.41 -23.91 4.01
N SER A 434 -24.26 -22.90 4.23
CA SER A 434 -24.92 -22.13 3.17
C SER A 434 -23.95 -21.38 2.24
N LEU A 435 -22.67 -21.21 2.62
CA LEU A 435 -21.64 -20.66 1.73
C LEU A 435 -21.33 -21.60 0.56
N GLN A 436 -21.38 -22.92 0.77
CA GLN A 436 -21.16 -23.87 -0.33
C GLN A 436 -22.33 -23.87 -1.31
N ASP A 437 -23.56 -23.71 -0.82
CA ASP A 437 -24.76 -23.56 -1.65
C ASP A 437 -24.76 -22.24 -2.42
N ALA A 438 -24.35 -21.14 -1.78
CA ALA A 438 -24.14 -19.85 -2.45
C ALA A 438 -23.12 -19.97 -3.59
N LEU A 439 -21.98 -20.64 -3.37
CA LEU A 439 -20.98 -20.93 -4.41
C LEU A 439 -21.54 -21.83 -5.54
N ASN A 440 -22.39 -22.80 -5.19
CA ASN A 440 -22.99 -23.76 -6.14
C ASN A 440 -24.18 -23.19 -6.94
N SER A 441 -24.70 -22.01 -6.57
CA SER A 441 -25.91 -21.38 -7.15
C SER A 441 -25.85 -21.01 -8.64
N GLY A 442 -24.75 -21.31 -9.34
CA GLY A 442 -24.50 -20.97 -10.74
C GLY A 442 -24.22 -19.48 -11.00
N LYS A 443 -24.27 -18.64 -9.95
CA LYS A 443 -24.03 -17.19 -10.02
C LYS A 443 -22.54 -16.88 -10.23
N SER A 444 -22.26 -15.72 -10.84
CA SER A 444 -20.88 -15.31 -11.17
C SER A 444 -20.18 -14.55 -10.05
N THR A 445 -20.97 -13.88 -9.20
CA THR A 445 -20.47 -13.04 -8.12
C THR A 445 -21.06 -13.50 -6.80
N ILE A 446 -20.23 -14.01 -5.90
CA ILE A 446 -20.62 -14.20 -4.50
C ILE A 446 -20.22 -12.93 -3.75
N TYR A 447 -21.07 -12.44 -2.85
CA TYR A 447 -20.73 -11.32 -1.99
C TYR A 447 -21.11 -11.58 -0.54
N PHE A 448 -20.34 -10.98 0.35
CA PHE A 448 -20.58 -10.95 1.78
C PHE A 448 -21.08 -9.53 2.08
N PRO A 449 -22.38 -9.31 2.39
CA PRO A 449 -22.83 -8.06 2.98
C PRO A 449 -21.92 -7.63 4.13
N PHE A 450 -21.56 -6.34 4.19
CA PHE A 450 -20.55 -5.85 5.13
C PHE A 450 -20.85 -6.26 6.59
N GLY A 451 -19.97 -7.08 7.17
CA GLY A 451 -20.18 -7.63 8.50
C GLY A 451 -19.01 -8.39 9.10
N THR A 452 -19.25 -8.90 10.31
CA THR A 452 -18.35 -9.81 11.02
C THR A 452 -18.91 -11.23 10.92
N TYR A 453 -18.23 -12.07 10.15
CA TYR A 453 -18.54 -13.47 9.99
C TYR A 453 -17.71 -14.32 10.95
N PHE A 454 -18.11 -15.57 11.17
CA PHE A 454 -17.39 -16.52 12.01
C PHE A 454 -17.42 -17.90 11.36
N SER A 455 -16.28 -18.59 11.38
CA SER A 455 -16.14 -19.96 10.91
C SER A 455 -15.21 -20.71 11.84
N HIS A 456 -15.65 -21.86 12.32
CA HIS A 456 -14.79 -22.81 13.02
C HIS A 456 -13.77 -23.43 12.04
N ASP A 457 -12.57 -23.73 12.55
CA ASP A 457 -11.63 -24.73 12.02
C ASP A 457 -11.23 -24.63 10.53
N LYS A 458 -11.18 -23.42 9.96
CA LYS A 458 -10.74 -23.17 8.57
C LYS A 458 -11.46 -24.04 7.54
N LYS A 459 -12.79 -24.13 7.66
CA LYS A 459 -13.64 -24.94 6.76
C LYS A 459 -13.37 -24.62 5.28
N VAL A 460 -13.27 -25.69 4.48
CA VAL A 460 -12.90 -25.64 3.05
C VAL A 460 -14.13 -25.63 2.16
N PHE A 461 -14.18 -24.63 1.28
CA PHE A 461 -15.25 -24.40 0.31
C PHE A 461 -14.69 -24.50 -1.11
N LYS A 462 -15.33 -25.33 -1.94
CA LYS A 462 -14.94 -25.51 -3.34
C LYS A 462 -15.52 -24.38 -4.17
N VAL A 463 -14.68 -23.67 -4.93
CA VAL A 463 -15.11 -22.58 -5.82
C VAL A 463 -15.34 -23.10 -7.24
N PRO A 464 -16.59 -23.10 -7.77
CA PRO A 464 -16.85 -23.57 -9.12
C PRO A 464 -16.33 -22.63 -10.21
N ALA A 465 -16.19 -23.15 -11.43
CA ALA A 465 -15.79 -22.37 -12.61
C ALA A 465 -16.81 -21.27 -13.01
N SER A 466 -18.08 -21.37 -12.58
CA SER A 466 -19.10 -20.32 -12.77
C SER A 466 -18.80 -19.07 -11.95
N VAL A 467 -18.33 -19.23 -10.71
CA VAL A 467 -17.98 -18.13 -9.81
C VAL A 467 -16.70 -17.48 -10.31
N ARG A 468 -16.76 -16.18 -10.60
CA ARG A 468 -15.66 -15.34 -11.11
C ARG A 468 -15.25 -14.23 -10.15
N ARG A 469 -16.11 -13.86 -9.19
CA ARG A 469 -15.83 -12.85 -8.16
C ARG A 469 -16.35 -13.32 -6.81
N ILE A 470 -15.57 -13.10 -5.76
CA ILE A 470 -15.96 -13.22 -4.36
C ILE A 470 -15.55 -11.91 -3.66
N VAL A 471 -16.51 -11.08 -3.27
CA VAL A 471 -16.24 -9.73 -2.70
C VAL A 471 -16.73 -9.61 -1.26
N GLY A 472 -15.84 -9.15 -0.38
CA GLY A 472 -16.08 -9.04 1.05
C GLY A 472 -16.66 -7.69 1.51
N PHE A 473 -16.59 -6.62 0.71
CA PHE A 473 -16.98 -5.26 1.10
C PHE A 473 -16.43 -4.82 2.48
N SER A 474 -15.17 -5.15 2.74
CA SER A 474 -14.44 -4.93 4.00
C SER A 474 -14.90 -5.77 5.20
N SER A 475 -15.69 -6.82 4.96
CA SER A 475 -16.03 -7.84 5.96
C SER A 475 -14.81 -8.58 6.50
N ILE A 476 -14.95 -9.17 7.69
CA ILE A 476 -13.93 -10.01 8.34
C ILE A 476 -14.49 -11.39 8.68
N VAL A 477 -13.64 -12.40 8.75
CA VAL A 477 -14.01 -13.75 9.20
C VAL A 477 -13.20 -14.15 10.43
N ASN A 478 -13.89 -14.35 11.56
CA ASN A 478 -13.34 -14.77 12.84
C ASN A 478 -13.39 -16.31 13.00
N GLY A 479 -12.85 -16.83 14.12
CA GLY A 479 -12.96 -18.25 14.51
C GLY A 479 -11.89 -19.20 13.95
N GLY A 480 -10.99 -18.66 13.13
CA GLY A 480 -10.02 -19.42 12.33
C GLY A 480 -10.09 -19.06 10.84
N GLY A 481 -11.28 -18.63 10.39
CA GLY A 481 -11.52 -18.18 9.02
C GLY A 481 -12.09 -19.27 8.11
N ILE A 482 -12.15 -18.97 6.81
CA ILE A 482 -12.61 -19.87 5.74
C ILE A 482 -11.51 -20.11 4.69
N VAL A 483 -11.57 -21.24 4.01
CA VAL A 483 -10.66 -21.60 2.92
C VAL A 483 -11.42 -21.71 1.60
N PHE A 484 -11.10 -20.88 0.61
CA PHE A 484 -11.57 -21.03 -0.77
C PHE A 484 -10.61 -21.90 -1.57
N ARG A 485 -11.03 -23.11 -1.96
CA ARG A 485 -10.26 -24.03 -2.78
C ARG A 485 -10.63 -23.91 -4.26
N VAL A 486 -9.64 -23.54 -5.06
CA VAL A 486 -9.76 -23.30 -6.51
C VAL A 486 -9.23 -24.53 -7.27
N GLU A 487 -9.98 -25.63 -7.19
CA GLU A 487 -9.65 -26.93 -7.80
C GLU A 487 -10.22 -27.15 -9.22
N GLN A 488 -11.14 -26.29 -9.69
CA GLN A 488 -11.71 -26.37 -11.03
C GLN A 488 -10.97 -25.49 -12.06
N ASN A 489 -10.55 -26.09 -13.17
CA ASN A 489 -9.99 -25.40 -14.33
C ASN A 489 -10.99 -24.37 -14.89
N SER A 490 -10.51 -23.18 -15.27
CA SER A 490 -11.26 -22.25 -16.12
C SER A 490 -10.32 -21.31 -16.88
N ASP A 491 -10.75 -20.90 -18.07
CA ASP A 491 -10.19 -19.79 -18.85
C ASP A 491 -10.46 -18.43 -18.19
N LYS A 492 -11.53 -18.33 -17.39
CA LYS A 492 -11.96 -17.10 -16.72
C LYS A 492 -11.28 -16.97 -15.36
N PRO A 493 -10.70 -15.80 -15.05
CA PRO A 493 -10.09 -15.57 -13.74
C PRO A 493 -11.12 -15.69 -12.61
N LEU A 494 -10.61 -15.94 -11.41
CA LEU A 494 -11.33 -15.76 -10.15
C LEU A 494 -10.72 -14.57 -9.40
N ILE A 495 -11.55 -13.61 -9.02
CA ILE A 495 -11.17 -12.46 -8.18
C ILE A 495 -11.72 -12.67 -6.77
N ILE A 496 -10.87 -12.55 -5.76
CA ILE A 496 -11.24 -12.59 -4.33
C ILE A 496 -10.75 -11.28 -3.70
N GLU A 497 -11.66 -10.43 -3.24
CA GLU A 497 -11.31 -9.05 -2.88
C GLU A 497 -12.03 -8.51 -1.63
N GLN A 498 -11.44 -7.49 -1.02
CA GLN A 498 -12.05 -6.69 0.06
C GLN A 498 -12.42 -7.47 1.32
N PHE A 499 -11.57 -8.42 1.75
CA PHE A 499 -11.71 -9.09 3.06
C PHE A 499 -10.67 -8.53 4.05
N GLY A 500 -11.14 -7.97 5.16
CA GLY A 500 -10.27 -7.33 6.14
C GLY A 500 -9.26 -8.29 6.78
N TYR A 501 -9.66 -9.54 7.00
CA TYR A 501 -8.83 -10.74 7.24
C TYR A 501 -9.72 -12.00 7.28
N GLY A 502 -9.11 -13.18 7.42
CA GLY A 502 -9.80 -14.44 7.74
C GLY A 502 -10.14 -15.32 6.53
N VAL A 503 -9.58 -15.00 5.37
CA VAL A 503 -9.77 -15.79 4.13
C VAL A 503 -8.44 -16.41 3.70
N THR A 504 -8.46 -17.72 3.50
CA THR A 504 -7.35 -18.50 2.95
C THR A 504 -7.68 -18.92 1.52
N ILE A 505 -6.71 -18.89 0.61
CA ILE A 505 -6.87 -19.33 -0.78
C ILE A 505 -6.00 -20.56 -1.01
N GLU A 506 -6.62 -21.69 -1.36
CA GLU A 506 -5.95 -22.90 -1.81
C GLU A 506 -6.03 -23.01 -3.34
N HIS A 507 -4.94 -22.68 -4.03
CA HIS A 507 -4.88 -22.58 -5.48
C HIS A 507 -4.42 -23.91 -6.08
N ALA A 508 -5.36 -24.71 -6.60
CA ALA A 508 -5.14 -26.11 -6.99
C ALA A 508 -5.54 -26.45 -8.43
N SER A 509 -5.47 -25.47 -9.33
CA SER A 509 -5.77 -25.60 -10.76
C SER A 509 -5.02 -24.54 -11.57
N PRO A 510 -4.85 -24.69 -12.90
CA PRO A 510 -4.23 -23.68 -13.77
C PRO A 510 -5.07 -22.41 -13.98
N ARG A 511 -6.22 -22.28 -13.30
CA ARG A 511 -7.10 -21.12 -13.39
C ARG A 511 -6.41 -19.87 -12.83
N THR A 512 -6.46 -18.74 -13.52
CA THR A 512 -5.91 -17.48 -12.98
C THR A 512 -6.65 -17.03 -11.72
N VAL A 513 -5.90 -16.72 -10.66
CA VAL A 513 -6.43 -16.21 -9.38
C VAL A 513 -5.91 -14.79 -9.13
N VAL A 514 -6.80 -13.92 -8.66
CA VAL A 514 -6.54 -12.53 -8.31
C VAL A 514 -7.01 -12.31 -6.87
N ILE A 515 -6.15 -11.74 -6.02
CA ILE A 515 -6.42 -11.46 -4.60
C ILE A 515 -6.16 -9.98 -4.33
N GLN A 516 -7.13 -9.25 -3.78
CA GLN A 516 -7.04 -7.79 -3.65
C GLN A 516 -7.57 -7.22 -2.32
N HIS A 517 -6.96 -6.13 -1.84
CA HIS A 517 -7.48 -5.26 -0.76
C HIS A 517 -7.81 -6.01 0.54
N GLY A 518 -6.80 -6.61 1.18
CA GLY A 518 -7.08 -7.41 2.37
C GLY A 518 -5.93 -8.19 2.99
N GLY A 519 -6.26 -8.86 4.10
CA GLY A 519 -5.37 -9.76 4.82
C GLY A 519 -5.65 -11.22 4.46
N TYR A 520 -4.72 -11.89 3.79
CA TYR A 520 -4.96 -13.21 3.20
C TYR A 520 -3.85 -14.23 3.49
N GLU A 521 -4.25 -15.49 3.63
CA GLU A 521 -3.33 -16.64 3.49
C GLU A 521 -3.41 -17.18 2.06
N TYR A 522 -2.27 -17.47 1.44
CA TYR A 522 -2.19 -18.11 0.12
C TYR A 522 -1.38 -19.40 0.19
N LYS A 523 -1.89 -20.44 -0.46
CA LYS A 523 -1.26 -21.76 -0.54
C LYS A 523 -1.38 -22.32 -1.95
N ASP A 524 -0.23 -22.57 -2.57
CA ASP A 524 -0.12 -23.17 -3.90
C ASP A 524 -0.04 -24.71 -3.85
N PHE A 525 -0.40 -25.33 -4.97
CA PHE A 525 -0.43 -26.78 -5.19
C PHE A 525 0.17 -27.09 -6.57
N PRO A 526 0.45 -28.36 -6.92
CA PRO A 526 0.87 -28.70 -8.26
C PRO A 526 -0.14 -28.20 -9.31
N LYS A 527 0.37 -27.55 -10.37
CA LYS A 527 -0.41 -26.93 -11.46
C LYS A 527 -1.18 -25.64 -11.10
N SER A 528 -0.85 -24.93 -10.01
CA SER A 528 -1.36 -23.57 -9.78
C SER A 528 -1.16 -22.67 -11.01
N GLY A 529 -2.18 -21.89 -11.36
CA GLY A 529 -2.16 -20.93 -12.46
C GLY A 529 -1.43 -19.62 -12.12
N LYS A 530 -1.72 -18.58 -12.90
CA LYS A 530 -1.24 -17.22 -12.64
C LYS A 530 -1.83 -16.67 -11.35
N LEU A 531 -1.02 -15.98 -10.56
CA LEU A 531 -1.43 -15.27 -9.35
C LEU A 531 -1.21 -13.76 -9.48
N PHE A 532 -2.22 -12.98 -9.11
CA PHE A 532 -2.13 -11.54 -8.97
C PHE A 532 -2.48 -11.13 -7.53
N LEU A 533 -1.65 -10.29 -6.93
CA LEU A 533 -1.84 -9.75 -5.57
C LEU A 533 -1.85 -8.22 -5.65
N GLU A 534 -2.88 -7.55 -5.14
CA GLU A 534 -2.88 -6.08 -5.04
C GLU A 534 -3.35 -5.61 -3.67
N ASP A 535 -2.56 -4.79 -2.97
CA ASP A 535 -2.92 -4.30 -1.62
C ASP A 535 -3.17 -5.45 -0.62
N VAL A 536 -2.19 -6.34 -0.53
CA VAL A 536 -2.29 -7.62 0.23
C VAL A 536 -1.30 -7.64 1.40
N GLY A 537 -1.84 -7.81 2.61
CA GLY A 537 -1.08 -8.26 3.78
C GLY A 537 -1.15 -9.78 3.92
N GLY A 538 -0.03 -10.45 4.22
CA GLY A 538 -0.03 -11.90 4.43
C GLY A 538 1.36 -12.51 4.41
N SER A 539 1.48 -13.71 3.83
CA SER A 539 2.77 -14.32 3.46
C SER A 539 2.65 -15.01 2.11
N LEU A 540 3.75 -15.04 1.35
CA LEU A 540 3.77 -15.57 -0.02
C LEU A 540 4.75 -16.74 -0.13
N ARG A 541 4.22 -17.94 -0.42
CA ARG A 541 5.03 -19.13 -0.68
C ARG A 541 4.67 -19.70 -2.04
N ILE A 542 5.63 -19.65 -2.95
CA ILE A 542 5.61 -20.30 -4.26
C ILE A 542 6.42 -21.59 -4.10
N ASN A 543 5.76 -22.69 -3.78
CA ASN A 543 6.36 -24.01 -3.63
C ASN A 543 6.45 -24.77 -4.97
N TYR A 544 5.56 -24.43 -5.90
CA TYR A 544 5.47 -25.00 -7.24
C TYR A 544 5.69 -23.89 -8.30
N PRO A 545 6.45 -24.14 -9.38
CA PRO A 545 6.70 -23.13 -10.42
C PRO A 545 5.42 -22.60 -11.07
N HIS A 546 5.08 -21.35 -10.77
CA HIS A 546 4.05 -20.56 -11.45
C HIS A 546 4.47 -19.09 -11.56
N GLN A 547 3.59 -18.23 -12.09
CA GLN A 547 3.85 -16.81 -12.31
C GLN A 547 3.05 -15.96 -11.30
N VAL A 548 3.71 -15.00 -10.67
CA VAL A 548 3.14 -14.14 -9.63
C VAL A 548 3.48 -12.68 -9.87
N TRP A 549 2.48 -11.82 -9.91
CA TRP A 549 2.63 -10.36 -9.96
C TRP A 549 1.99 -9.73 -8.71
N ALA A 550 2.76 -8.96 -7.94
CA ALA A 550 2.31 -8.29 -6.73
C ALA A 550 2.45 -6.76 -6.83
N ARG A 551 1.44 -6.03 -6.32
CA ARG A 551 1.31 -4.56 -6.41
C ARG A 551 0.86 -4.00 -5.05
N GLN A 552 1.80 -3.49 -4.26
CA GLN A 552 1.69 -3.44 -2.80
C GLN A 552 1.56 -4.86 -2.25
N LEU A 553 2.63 -5.31 -1.60
CA LEU A 553 2.68 -6.53 -0.81
C LEU A 553 3.31 -6.21 0.54
N ASN A 554 2.64 -6.62 1.62
CA ASN A 554 3.16 -6.52 2.97
C ASN A 554 3.30 -7.90 3.61
N VAL A 555 4.51 -8.24 4.08
CA VAL A 555 4.80 -9.54 4.72
C VAL A 555 5.55 -9.36 6.02
N GLU A 556 4.96 -9.85 7.12
CA GLU A 556 5.44 -9.59 8.47
C GLU A 556 5.68 -10.88 9.26
N THR A 557 6.78 -10.89 10.02
CA THR A 557 7.27 -12.04 10.80
C THR A 557 7.63 -11.59 12.22
N LEU A 558 6.63 -11.00 12.88
CA LEU A 558 6.72 -10.43 14.23
C LEU A 558 6.73 -11.51 15.32
N ASP A 559 6.09 -12.65 15.04
CA ASP A 559 5.87 -13.77 15.96
C ASP A 559 7.05 -14.75 16.02
N ALA A 560 7.71 -15.01 14.89
CA ALA A 560 8.86 -15.89 14.79
C ALA A 560 9.70 -15.59 13.53
N ALA A 561 11.01 -15.76 13.62
CA ALA A 561 11.90 -15.69 12.46
C ALA A 561 11.62 -16.84 11.47
N ARG A 562 11.45 -16.48 10.19
CA ARG A 562 11.24 -17.40 9.05
C ARG A 562 11.45 -16.64 7.75
N THR A 563 11.66 -17.35 6.63
CA THR A 563 11.56 -16.71 5.31
C THR A 563 10.17 -16.09 5.14
N LYS A 564 10.15 -14.81 4.79
CA LYS A 564 8.93 -14.03 4.50
C LYS A 564 8.32 -14.44 3.15
N ILE A 565 9.13 -14.48 2.09
CA ILE A 565 8.71 -14.88 0.74
C ILE A 565 9.60 -16.02 0.21
N GLU A 566 8.98 -17.11 -0.24
CA GLU A 566 9.66 -18.25 -0.86
C GLU A 566 9.34 -18.33 -2.35
N ASN A 567 10.36 -18.39 -3.22
CA ASN A 567 10.21 -18.58 -4.68
C ASN A 567 11.00 -19.82 -5.16
N LYS A 568 10.31 -20.96 -5.30
CA LYS A 568 10.90 -22.27 -5.68
C LYS A 568 10.67 -22.56 -7.17
N GLY A 569 11.45 -21.91 -8.03
CA GLY A 569 11.41 -22.09 -9.49
C GLY A 569 10.33 -21.29 -10.21
N GLY A 570 9.58 -20.44 -9.51
CA GLY A 570 8.57 -19.55 -10.12
C GLY A 570 9.15 -18.26 -10.68
N THR A 571 8.27 -17.48 -11.33
CA THR A 571 8.56 -16.10 -11.78
C THR A 571 7.77 -15.14 -10.92
N LEU A 572 8.46 -14.32 -10.13
CA LEU A 572 7.90 -13.39 -9.16
C LEU A 572 8.30 -11.97 -9.53
N TRP A 573 7.32 -11.11 -9.72
CA TRP A 573 7.49 -9.67 -9.94
C TRP A 573 6.72 -8.89 -8.87
N ILE A 574 7.37 -7.92 -8.23
CA ILE A 574 6.77 -7.13 -7.15
C ILE A 574 7.01 -5.63 -7.41
N LEU A 575 5.94 -4.85 -7.44
CA LEU A 575 5.94 -3.39 -7.32
C LEU A 575 5.40 -3.01 -5.95
N GLY A 576 6.20 -2.37 -5.12
CA GLY A 576 5.82 -2.05 -3.74
C GLY A 576 5.91 -3.27 -2.83
N LEU A 577 6.96 -3.33 -2.03
CA LEU A 577 7.20 -4.36 -1.02
C LEU A 577 7.57 -3.69 0.29
N LYS A 578 6.76 -3.91 1.34
CA LYS A 578 7.17 -3.68 2.73
C LYS A 578 7.26 -5.01 3.44
N THR A 579 8.25 -5.15 4.32
CA THR A 579 8.35 -6.33 5.18
C THR A 579 8.83 -5.97 6.58
N GLU A 580 8.24 -6.57 7.61
CA GLU A 580 8.61 -6.32 9.02
C GLU A 580 9.03 -7.61 9.74
N GLY A 581 9.92 -7.50 10.72
CA GLY A 581 10.34 -8.62 11.58
C GLY A 581 11.50 -9.46 11.02
N LYS A 582 11.71 -10.63 11.65
CA LYS A 582 12.97 -11.40 11.54
C LYS A 582 12.98 -12.46 10.43
N GLY A 583 14.17 -13.00 10.14
CA GLY A 583 14.40 -14.00 9.10
C GLY A 583 14.38 -13.43 7.67
N SER A 584 14.93 -14.22 6.74
CA SER A 584 15.13 -13.85 5.32
C SER A 584 13.91 -13.20 4.64
N VAL A 585 14.11 -12.15 3.84
CA VAL A 585 13.04 -11.43 3.09
C VAL A 585 12.56 -12.28 1.92
N ILE A 586 13.45 -12.64 0.99
CA ILE A 586 13.10 -13.52 -0.14
C ILE A 586 14.17 -14.60 -0.35
N ASN A 587 13.71 -15.84 -0.47
CA ASN A 587 14.52 -17.00 -0.83
C ASN A 587 14.14 -17.49 -2.23
N THR A 588 15.02 -17.27 -3.22
CA THR A 588 14.81 -17.66 -4.62
C THR A 588 15.67 -18.88 -4.96
N THR A 589 15.03 -19.99 -5.32
CA THR A 589 15.69 -21.29 -5.53
C THR A 589 15.19 -22.00 -6.79
N LYS A 590 15.84 -23.12 -7.15
CA LYS A 590 15.46 -24.03 -8.25
C LYS A 590 15.37 -23.36 -9.64
N GLY A 591 16.15 -22.31 -9.89
CA GLY A 591 16.10 -21.57 -11.17
C GLY A 591 15.00 -20.51 -11.25
N GLY A 592 14.40 -20.15 -10.12
CA GLY A 592 13.38 -19.10 -10.05
C GLY A 592 13.91 -17.72 -10.49
N LYS A 593 12.98 -16.81 -10.77
CA LYS A 593 13.27 -15.42 -11.15
C LYS A 593 12.48 -14.47 -10.25
N THR A 594 13.16 -13.49 -9.65
CA THR A 594 12.57 -12.55 -8.70
C THR A 594 12.97 -11.11 -9.05
N GLU A 595 12.01 -10.26 -9.45
CA GLU A 595 12.22 -8.81 -9.64
C GLU A 595 11.47 -8.03 -8.55
N VAL A 596 12.21 -7.22 -7.78
CA VAL A 596 11.69 -6.42 -6.67
C VAL A 596 11.91 -4.93 -6.97
N LEU A 597 10.80 -4.22 -7.16
CA LEU A 597 10.67 -2.76 -7.20
C LEU A 597 10.07 -2.32 -5.84
N GLY A 598 10.78 -2.65 -4.76
CA GLY A 598 10.28 -2.65 -3.38
C GLY A 598 10.45 -1.32 -2.66
N THR A 599 9.67 -1.09 -1.61
CA THR A 599 9.70 0.18 -0.86
C THR A 599 10.56 0.08 0.40
N LEU A 600 10.19 -0.73 1.40
CA LEU A 600 10.90 -0.77 2.69
C LEU A 600 11.08 -2.18 3.29
N ILE A 601 12.34 -2.57 3.47
CA ILE A 601 12.72 -3.70 4.32
C ILE A 601 12.96 -3.17 5.74
N TYR A 602 12.14 -3.65 6.69
CA TYR A 602 12.02 -3.09 8.03
C TYR A 602 12.33 -4.15 9.11
N PRO A 603 13.60 -4.54 9.30
CA PRO A 603 13.97 -5.60 10.24
C PRO A 603 13.54 -5.32 11.69
N VAL A 604 13.98 -4.19 12.26
CA VAL A 604 13.61 -3.47 13.53
C VAL A 604 13.43 -4.23 14.87
N HIS A 605 13.29 -5.55 14.84
CA HIS A 605 13.35 -6.46 15.98
C HIS A 605 14.79 -6.93 16.21
N ASP A 606 15.12 -7.38 17.42
CA ASP A 606 16.48 -7.81 17.75
C ASP A 606 16.78 -9.23 17.23
N PHE A 607 17.75 -9.31 16.34
CA PHE A 607 18.33 -10.53 15.77
C PHE A 607 19.39 -11.08 16.73
N THR A 608 19.33 -12.37 17.03
CA THR A 608 20.44 -13.10 17.64
C THR A 608 21.64 -13.14 16.69
N ALA A 609 22.84 -13.42 17.22
CA ALA A 609 24.05 -13.58 16.42
C ALA A 609 23.92 -14.65 15.31
N GLN A 610 23.07 -15.67 15.52
CA GLN A 610 22.76 -16.68 14.50
C GLN A 610 21.80 -16.13 13.42
N GLU A 611 20.69 -15.50 13.82
CA GLU A 611 19.72 -14.91 12.88
C GLU A 611 20.36 -13.82 11.99
N LYS A 612 21.35 -13.09 12.50
CA LYS A 612 22.14 -12.12 11.73
C LYS A 612 22.86 -12.71 10.52
N GLN A 613 23.20 -14.01 10.56
CA GLN A 613 23.87 -14.72 9.46
C GLN A 613 22.89 -15.22 8.38
N GLU A 614 21.58 -15.04 8.56
CA GLU A 614 20.63 -15.15 7.44
C GLU A 614 20.73 -13.90 6.56
N ALA A 615 20.85 -14.10 5.24
CA ALA A 615 20.83 -12.99 4.30
C ALA A 615 19.41 -12.44 4.11
N ALA A 616 19.26 -11.12 3.98
CA ALA A 616 17.97 -10.53 3.67
C ALA A 616 17.41 -11.06 2.33
N PHE A 617 18.23 -11.18 1.29
CA PHE A 617 17.85 -11.78 0.01
C PHE A 617 18.78 -12.93 -0.38
N ILE A 618 18.21 -14.10 -0.68
CA ILE A 618 18.95 -15.31 -1.06
C ILE A 618 18.59 -15.69 -2.49
N SER A 619 19.59 -15.92 -3.34
CA SER A 619 19.44 -16.60 -4.63
C SER A 619 20.37 -17.81 -4.73
N ASN A 620 19.79 -19.01 -4.85
CA ASN A 620 20.53 -20.26 -5.04
C ASN A 620 20.24 -20.80 -6.45
N ASN A 621 21.25 -20.75 -7.32
CA ASN A 621 21.22 -21.19 -8.71
C ASN A 621 19.96 -20.70 -9.46
N SER A 622 19.68 -19.41 -9.29
CA SER A 622 18.46 -18.69 -9.67
C SER A 622 18.79 -17.22 -9.99
N SER A 623 17.83 -16.42 -10.48
CA SER A 623 18.06 -15.03 -10.87
C SER A 623 17.24 -14.03 -10.04
N GLN A 624 17.83 -12.88 -9.72
CA GLN A 624 17.16 -11.77 -9.04
C GLN A 624 17.61 -10.39 -9.51
N SER A 625 16.72 -9.40 -9.47
CA SER A 625 17.08 -7.98 -9.47
C SER A 625 16.30 -7.24 -8.39
N LEU A 626 17.01 -6.50 -7.54
CA LEU A 626 16.47 -5.97 -6.28
C LEU A 626 16.69 -4.46 -6.19
N ILE A 627 15.63 -3.72 -5.93
CA ILE A 627 15.63 -2.27 -5.71
C ILE A 627 14.75 -2.05 -4.47
N TYR A 628 15.31 -1.47 -3.40
CA TYR A 628 14.64 -1.37 -2.09
C TYR A 628 15.33 -0.36 -1.16
N SER A 629 14.62 0.08 -0.11
CA SER A 629 15.23 0.77 1.03
C SER A 629 15.28 -0.13 2.28
N VAL A 630 16.18 0.17 3.22
CA VAL A 630 16.20 -0.41 4.57
C VAL A 630 16.07 0.70 5.60
N SER A 631 15.29 0.46 6.67
CA SER A 631 15.36 1.23 7.92
C SER A 631 15.56 0.26 9.08
N ALA A 632 16.64 0.47 9.83
CA ALA A 632 17.06 -0.37 10.94
C ALA A 632 17.59 0.52 12.08
N TYR A 633 16.92 0.51 13.24
CA TYR A 633 17.21 1.44 14.34
C TYR A 633 17.94 0.75 15.50
N GLY A 634 19.12 0.19 15.21
CA GLY A 634 19.99 -0.42 16.22
C GLY A 634 20.95 -1.47 15.65
N GLU A 635 22.08 -1.68 16.32
CA GLU A 635 23.14 -2.62 15.90
C GLU A 635 22.63 -4.06 15.75
N ASN A 636 21.71 -4.49 16.61
CA ASN A 636 21.11 -5.84 16.56
C ASN A 636 19.80 -5.90 15.76
N LYS A 637 19.41 -4.80 15.10
CA LYS A 637 18.12 -4.64 14.43
C LYS A 637 18.22 -4.65 12.91
N ASN A 638 19.24 -5.34 12.38
CA ASN A 638 19.52 -5.50 10.95
C ASN A 638 20.16 -6.87 10.70
N TYR A 639 20.13 -7.31 9.44
CA TYR A 639 20.90 -8.44 8.93
C TYR A 639 22.38 -8.06 8.82
N ASP A 640 23.33 -8.99 9.01
CA ASP A 640 24.74 -8.73 8.68
C ASP A 640 24.98 -8.86 7.16
N ILE A 641 24.18 -9.69 6.48
CA ILE A 641 24.24 -9.96 5.04
C ILE A 641 22.98 -9.41 4.37
N GLN A 642 23.15 -8.51 3.39
CA GLN A 642 22.04 -7.99 2.59
C GLN A 642 21.63 -8.95 1.48
N VAL A 643 22.60 -9.47 0.74
CA VAL A 643 22.32 -10.35 -0.40
C VAL A 643 23.31 -11.51 -0.41
N GLU A 644 22.81 -12.74 -0.57
CA GLU A 644 23.60 -13.93 -0.85
C GLU A 644 23.26 -14.48 -2.24
N GLU A 645 24.30 -14.76 -3.02
CA GLU A 645 24.19 -15.54 -4.26
C GLU A 645 25.00 -16.83 -4.14
N THR A 646 24.41 -17.97 -4.50
CA THR A 646 25.12 -19.22 -4.73
C THR A 646 24.96 -19.65 -6.18
N ARG A 647 26.06 -19.79 -6.92
CA ARG A 647 26.09 -20.25 -8.32
C ARG A 647 27.09 -21.40 -8.45
N ASN A 648 26.64 -22.54 -8.98
CA ASN A 648 27.45 -23.75 -9.19
C ASN A 648 28.26 -24.19 -7.95
N GLY A 649 27.65 -24.08 -6.76
CA GLY A 649 28.28 -24.40 -5.47
C GLY A 649 29.12 -23.28 -4.85
N VAL A 650 29.55 -22.28 -5.63
CA VAL A 650 30.26 -21.11 -5.11
C VAL A 650 29.26 -20.13 -4.48
N LYS A 651 29.44 -19.82 -3.20
CA LYS A 651 28.69 -18.79 -2.45
C LYS A 651 29.44 -17.46 -2.46
N ARG A 652 28.71 -16.34 -2.57
CA ARG A 652 29.19 -14.97 -2.36
C ARG A 652 28.12 -14.14 -1.64
N GLN A 653 28.53 -13.08 -0.95
CA GLN A 653 27.67 -12.26 -0.09
C GLN A 653 27.97 -10.77 -0.25
N LEU A 654 26.95 -9.92 -0.15
CA LEU A 654 27.03 -8.48 0.06
C LEU A 654 26.66 -8.19 1.52
N LEU A 655 27.57 -7.59 2.28
CA LEU A 655 27.38 -7.32 3.71
C LEU A 655 26.75 -5.95 3.94
N SER A 656 26.02 -5.80 5.05
CA SER A 656 25.33 -4.55 5.41
C SER A 656 26.28 -3.36 5.60
N LYS A 657 27.55 -3.61 6.00
CA LYS A 657 28.60 -2.59 6.11
C LYS A 657 29.00 -1.97 4.75
N ASP A 658 28.76 -2.71 3.65
CA ASP A 658 29.15 -2.34 2.28
C ASP A 658 27.94 -1.76 1.48
N PHE A 659 26.85 -1.44 2.19
CA PHE A 659 25.53 -1.09 1.66
C PHE A 659 24.96 0.18 2.31
N PRO A 660 24.60 1.24 1.54
CA PRO A 660 24.25 2.55 2.09
C PRO A 660 22.80 2.71 2.56
N GLY A 661 22.11 1.62 2.92
CA GLY A 661 20.70 1.66 3.38
C GLY A 661 19.65 1.91 2.27
N ARG A 662 20.09 2.13 1.03
CA ARG A 662 19.27 2.26 -0.19
C ARG A 662 19.92 1.43 -1.28
N MET A 663 19.16 0.57 -1.97
CA MET A 663 19.64 -0.28 -3.07
C MET A 663 19.20 0.32 -4.41
N PRO A 664 20.09 0.98 -5.17
CA PRO A 664 19.74 1.62 -6.43
C PRO A 664 19.35 0.59 -7.50
N LEU A 665 20.13 -0.50 -7.58
CA LEU A 665 19.86 -1.72 -8.30
C LEU A 665 20.89 -2.81 -7.88
N PHE A 666 20.43 -3.96 -7.40
CA PHE A 666 21.19 -5.21 -7.37
C PHE A 666 20.82 -6.09 -8.58
N VAL A 667 21.79 -6.78 -9.18
CA VAL A 667 21.58 -7.74 -10.27
C VAL A 667 22.34 -9.05 -10.02
N GLY A 668 21.63 -10.18 -10.11
CA GLY A 668 22.20 -11.52 -10.11
C GLY A 668 21.48 -12.38 -11.14
N TYR A 669 22.16 -12.73 -12.23
CA TYR A 669 21.61 -13.58 -13.29
C TYR A 669 22.26 -14.97 -13.24
N LYS A 670 21.46 -16.03 -13.19
CA LYS A 670 21.95 -17.39 -13.42
C LYS A 670 22.51 -17.57 -14.83
#